data_AF-A0A3M7P5I7-F1
#
_entry.id   AF-A0A3M7P5I7-F1
#
_cell.length_a   1.000
_cell.length_b   1.000
_cell.length_c   1.000
_cell.angle_alpha   90.00
_cell.angle_beta   90.00
_cell.angle_gamma   90.00
#
_symmetry.space_group_name_H-M   'P 1'
#
loop_
_entity.id
_entity.type
_entity.pdbx_description
1 polymer ?
#
loop_
_entity_poly.entity_id
_entity_poly.type
_entity_poly.pdbx_seq_one_letter_code
_entity_poly.pdbx_strand_id
1 'polypeptide(L)'
;MFCPSNSSVFINTWTNEGFSLCFFDSIFYTISFGFILLFGSIQISFYVKFSNNIDKEYLSKNFLFKLQYLLHFLLMLEAFIKFSIETTIIEKNKFYGYLILNCVTKSISWILAIVLVFFESCKALPSIPSRGHGLVLLIFWTLQLIIENFAFISYKGDEWFWKLDSKADKIRFSLWCFRFSATLICFLIGFRAPGVPKRRYGLMIESQEVESFSQKLIKRLRLSFSYIWKTESMMTKACFFICLLIVLSLRVTSVMVSIFSKILINQMIDIRNNNTDGFETSGNIVFDEPFKFPLLLLATLTVLQFLDGKLIQNGFLNNLRSFLWLQVKQSIKKLASKNIYFNVQKLSYNLHSQNEPKEFYNLINDGSESISNFLSCLLFDLMPMLLDILIAIVYFMFLFNMWFSILIFLSLSIYLTITIYISERRAKLNEVLNERKNNLEKKTLEALANVKFVKLNATEYHETEKFTKLGEQCQIAETTTLKSLWFLNLLQNMVMNVSLLVGSIYCSWLITTEEALSIGDFVLFASFLLRLYSDLSSLGSYYKSIKKSFYDMEIALNYTDYYLLKSRNLKNFEYQNGILRFEGVSFDNFAGNPGDAINFSIEPDQKVGLTGCTSHEIEKIEEVMLKLNSYFSGMIKYDNQDVRSLEEESLRRLIGLLDLNDIKLFHNETFEFNLVYGKLGYLHYSDLEKIVEFADLKQKLASMEDGFKTIISKKDNFFTQEDLIKRTHFLVDNDMGLIFIRI
;
A
#
# COMPACT_ATOMS: atom_id res chain seq x y z
N MET A 1 14.25 -46.84 23.15
CA MET A 1 14.16 -45.94 24.32
C MET A 1 13.25 -44.73 24.07
N PHE A 2 13.20 -44.16 22.86
CA PHE A 2 12.31 -43.02 22.59
C PHE A 2 10.84 -43.42 22.39
N CYS A 3 10.55 -44.43 21.56
CA CYS A 3 9.23 -45.04 21.38
C CYS A 3 9.21 -46.51 21.90
N PRO A 4 8.02 -47.10 22.17
CA PRO A 4 7.88 -48.53 22.43
C PRO A 4 8.36 -49.40 21.26
N SER A 5 8.77 -50.65 21.52
CA SER A 5 9.56 -51.49 20.62
C SER A 5 8.93 -51.81 19.26
N ASN A 6 7.62 -51.59 19.10
CA ASN A 6 6.89 -51.84 17.86
C ASN A 6 6.69 -50.58 16.98
N SER A 7 7.18 -49.41 17.40
CA SER A 7 6.97 -48.15 16.68
C SER A 7 8.26 -47.32 16.63
N SER A 8 8.57 -46.73 15.48
CA SER A 8 9.61 -45.71 15.35
C SER A 8 8.98 -44.41 14.88
N VAL A 9 9.61 -43.27 15.20
CA VAL A 9 9.10 -41.93 14.87
C VAL A 9 8.93 -41.72 13.36
N PHE A 10 9.65 -42.47 12.51
CA PHE A 10 9.68 -42.19 11.07
C PHE A 10 9.37 -43.38 10.16
N ILE A 11 9.42 -44.63 10.63
CA ILE A 11 9.35 -45.81 9.74
C ILE A 11 7.92 -46.38 9.65
N ASN A 12 7.12 -46.29 10.73
CA ASN A 12 5.74 -46.80 10.77
C ASN A 12 4.79 -45.73 11.32
N THR A 13 4.43 -44.74 10.48
CA THR A 13 3.56 -43.62 10.85
C THR A 13 2.08 -44.01 10.92
N TRP A 14 1.68 -45.02 10.15
CA TRP A 14 0.33 -45.57 10.10
C TRP A 14 0.35 -47.07 10.40
N THR A 15 -0.14 -47.47 11.57
CA THR A 15 -0.14 -48.86 12.06
C THR A 15 -1.54 -49.23 12.53
N ASN A 16 -2.05 -50.40 12.11
CA ASN A 16 -3.37 -50.91 12.48
C ASN A 16 -4.50 -49.88 12.25
N GLU A 17 -4.62 -49.34 11.05
CA GLU A 17 -5.69 -48.39 10.65
C GLU A 17 -5.73 -47.05 11.44
N GLY A 18 -4.61 -46.61 12.03
CA GLY A 18 -4.48 -45.30 12.67
C GLY A 18 -3.04 -44.81 12.83
N PHE A 19 -2.88 -43.57 13.31
CA PHE A 19 -1.57 -43.00 13.64
C PHE A 19 -1.00 -43.65 14.91
N SER A 20 0.30 -43.93 14.92
CA SER A 20 0.96 -44.35 16.17
C SER A 20 1.00 -43.20 17.17
N LEU A 21 0.73 -43.50 18.45
CA LEU A 21 0.70 -42.48 19.51
C LEU A 21 2.06 -41.76 19.65
N CYS A 22 3.17 -42.49 19.46
CA CYS A 22 4.51 -41.91 19.53
C CYS A 22 4.77 -40.87 18.42
N PHE A 23 4.35 -41.16 17.19
CA PHE A 23 4.46 -40.24 16.06
C PHE A 23 3.59 -39.00 16.29
N PHE A 24 2.33 -39.23 16.67
CA PHE A 24 1.35 -38.18 16.87
C PHE A 24 1.79 -37.19 17.96
N ASP A 25 2.11 -37.69 19.16
CA ASP A 25 2.49 -36.84 20.29
C ASP A 25 3.83 -36.12 20.05
N SER A 26 4.75 -36.73 19.29
CA SER A 26 6.07 -36.13 19.02
C SER A 26 6.01 -35.03 17.98
N ILE A 27 5.27 -35.20 16.87
CA ILE A 27 5.33 -34.26 15.74
C ILE A 27 4.33 -33.11 15.88
N PHE A 28 3.07 -33.41 16.19
CA PHE A 28 2.05 -32.37 16.19
C PHE A 28 2.27 -31.35 17.32
N TYR A 29 2.66 -31.81 18.51
CA TYR A 29 2.94 -30.91 19.63
C TYR A 29 4.29 -30.19 19.50
N THR A 30 5.29 -30.76 18.81
CA THR A 30 6.52 -30.00 18.49
C THR A 30 6.29 -28.94 17.44
N ILE A 31 5.44 -29.18 16.43
CA ILE A 31 5.04 -28.16 15.44
C ILE A 31 4.28 -27.01 16.11
N SER A 32 3.29 -27.33 16.95
CA SER A 32 2.53 -26.32 17.71
C SER A 32 3.44 -25.51 18.65
N PHE A 33 4.36 -26.18 19.32
CA PHE A 33 5.39 -25.55 20.16
C PHE A 33 6.32 -24.63 19.35
N GLY A 34 6.83 -25.09 18.21
CA GLY A 34 7.69 -24.29 17.33
C GLY A 34 6.99 -23.03 16.82
N PHE A 35 5.70 -23.14 16.48
CA PHE A 35 4.89 -22.01 16.06
C PHE A 35 4.77 -20.94 17.16
N ILE A 36 4.31 -21.33 18.37
CA ILE A 36 4.11 -20.35 19.46
C ILE A 36 5.44 -19.82 20.00
N LEU A 37 6.52 -20.61 19.97
CA LEU A 37 7.84 -20.14 20.37
C LEU A 37 8.36 -19.08 19.40
N LEU A 38 8.28 -19.30 18.09
CA LEU A 38 8.79 -18.36 17.10
C LEU A 38 7.91 -17.10 17.02
N PHE A 39 6.64 -17.27 16.68
CA PHE A 39 5.75 -16.13 16.44
C PHE A 39 5.30 -15.45 17.73
N GLY A 40 5.11 -16.23 18.81
CA GLY A 40 4.77 -15.68 20.12
C GLY A 40 5.91 -14.87 20.72
N SER A 41 7.16 -15.32 20.62
CA SER A 41 8.31 -14.54 21.11
C SER A 41 8.51 -13.25 20.32
N ILE A 42 8.29 -13.28 18.99
CA ILE A 42 8.29 -12.07 18.16
C ILE A 42 7.22 -11.11 18.67
N GLN A 43 5.98 -11.59 18.85
CA GLN A 43 4.88 -10.75 19.32
C GLN A 43 5.17 -10.16 20.72
N ILE A 44 5.69 -10.94 21.67
CA ILE A 44 6.10 -10.45 22.99
C ILE A 44 7.17 -9.36 22.84
N SER A 45 8.19 -9.56 22.00
CA SER A 45 9.25 -8.59 21.74
C SER A 45 8.70 -7.27 21.18
N PHE A 46 7.71 -7.34 20.28
CA PHE A 46 6.99 -6.18 19.78
C PHE A 46 6.24 -5.43 20.90
N TYR A 47 5.51 -6.13 21.76
CA TYR A 47 4.86 -5.52 22.91
C TYR A 47 5.88 -4.87 23.87
N VAL A 48 6.96 -5.56 24.22
CA VAL A 48 7.98 -4.99 25.12
C VAL A 48 8.59 -3.70 24.56
N LYS A 49 8.79 -3.61 23.24
CA LYS A 49 9.50 -2.50 22.61
C LYS A 49 8.63 -1.32 22.18
N PHE A 50 7.39 -1.57 21.78
CA PHE A 50 6.56 -0.56 21.10
C PHE A 50 5.21 -0.28 21.76
N SER A 51 4.85 -0.97 22.83
CA SER A 51 3.54 -0.77 23.47
C SER A 51 3.58 0.21 24.64
N ASN A 52 2.45 0.89 24.83
CA ASN A 52 2.19 1.70 26.01
C ASN A 52 1.38 0.88 27.03
N ASN A 53 1.62 1.11 28.32
CA ASN A 53 0.82 0.47 29.38
C ASN A 53 -0.58 1.08 29.41
N ILE A 54 -1.57 0.22 29.63
CA ILE A 54 -2.97 0.62 29.81
C ILE A 54 -3.19 0.93 31.31
N ASP A 55 -3.86 2.05 31.62
CA ASP A 55 -4.15 2.42 33.00
C ASP A 55 -5.09 1.41 33.65
N LYS A 56 -4.91 1.22 34.97
CA LYS A 56 -5.60 0.18 35.74
C LYS A 56 -7.13 0.28 35.71
N GLU A 57 -7.68 1.45 35.37
CA GLU A 57 -9.13 1.69 35.27
C GLU A 57 -9.76 1.05 34.03
N TYR A 58 -8.99 0.82 32.96
CA TYR A 58 -9.47 0.29 31.69
C TYR A 58 -9.25 -1.22 31.51
N LEU A 59 -8.61 -1.87 32.49
CA LEU A 59 -8.42 -3.33 32.50
C LEU A 59 -9.77 -4.04 32.59
N SER A 60 -10.00 -4.98 31.67
CA SER A 60 -11.25 -5.74 31.65
C SER A 60 -11.39 -6.62 32.91
N LYS A 61 -12.50 -6.48 33.63
CA LYS A 61 -12.85 -7.32 34.80
C LYS A 61 -13.78 -8.49 34.43
N ASN A 62 -13.90 -8.79 33.14
CA ASN A 62 -14.88 -9.73 32.62
C ASN A 62 -14.65 -11.16 33.14
N PHE A 63 -15.72 -11.83 33.57
CA PHE A 63 -15.69 -13.25 33.97
C PHE A 63 -15.08 -14.15 32.89
N LEU A 64 -15.39 -13.87 31.60
CA LEU A 64 -14.85 -14.61 30.46
C LEU A 64 -13.32 -14.52 30.35
N PHE A 65 -12.70 -13.41 30.77
CA PHE A 65 -11.24 -13.28 30.77
C PHE A 65 -10.61 -14.13 31.88
N LYS A 66 -11.21 -14.14 33.08
CA LYS A 66 -10.79 -15.03 34.17
C LYS A 66 -10.97 -16.51 33.79
N LEU A 67 -12.07 -16.85 33.13
CA LEU A 67 -12.34 -18.19 32.62
C LEU A 67 -11.30 -18.62 31.57
N GLN A 68 -10.95 -17.74 30.63
CA GLN A 68 -9.92 -17.99 29.63
C GLN A 68 -8.56 -18.30 30.29
N TYR A 69 -8.14 -17.49 31.26
CA TYR A 69 -6.88 -17.70 31.98
C TYR A 69 -6.87 -19.02 32.77
N LEU A 70 -7.98 -19.34 33.44
CA LEU A 70 -8.17 -20.58 34.17
C LEU A 70 -8.09 -21.80 33.24
N LEU A 71 -8.70 -21.74 32.06
CA LEU A 71 -8.65 -22.83 31.08
C LEU A 71 -7.24 -23.08 30.54
N HIS A 72 -6.46 -22.01 30.28
CA HIS A 72 -5.06 -22.17 29.86
C HIS A 72 -4.22 -22.84 30.97
N PHE A 73 -4.46 -22.46 32.22
CA PHE A 73 -3.78 -23.07 33.37
C PHE A 73 -4.18 -24.54 33.57
N LEU A 74 -5.46 -24.88 33.41
CA LEU A 74 -5.93 -26.26 33.47
C LEU A 74 -5.34 -27.14 32.35
N LEU A 75 -5.20 -26.60 31.13
CA LEU A 75 -4.60 -27.30 30.00
C LEU A 75 -3.09 -27.52 30.19
N MET A 76 -2.41 -26.61 30.87
CA MET A 76 -1.03 -26.81 31.31
C MET A 76 -0.93 -27.94 32.35
N LEU A 77 -1.82 -27.96 33.35
CA LEU A 77 -1.85 -29.01 34.37
C LEU A 77 -2.19 -30.40 33.80
N GLU A 78 -3.07 -30.47 32.79
CA GLU A 78 -3.41 -31.73 32.11
C GLU A 78 -2.18 -32.42 31.52
N ALA A 79 -1.20 -31.66 30.99
CA ALA A 79 0.03 -32.24 30.46
C ALA A 79 0.82 -33.04 31.51
N PHE A 80 0.90 -32.51 32.74
CA PHE A 80 1.54 -33.20 33.87
C PHE A 80 0.70 -34.38 34.36
N ILE A 81 -0.62 -34.21 34.45
CA ILE A 81 -1.53 -35.29 34.88
C ILE A 81 -1.47 -36.47 33.90
N LYS A 82 -1.47 -36.21 32.59
CA LYS A 82 -1.31 -37.23 31.54
C LYS A 82 0.01 -37.97 31.72
N PHE A 83 1.12 -37.25 31.89
CA PHE A 83 2.44 -37.85 32.10
C PHE A 83 2.48 -38.75 33.35
N SER A 84 1.95 -38.28 34.47
CA SER A 84 1.92 -39.07 35.71
C SER A 84 1.04 -40.31 35.60
N ILE A 85 -0.11 -40.22 34.93
CA ILE A 85 -1.03 -41.35 34.75
C ILE A 85 -0.45 -42.40 33.80
N GLU A 86 0.13 -41.99 32.66
CA GLU A 86 0.70 -42.93 31.69
C GLU A 86 1.90 -43.70 32.26
N THR A 87 2.74 -43.02 33.06
CA THR A 87 3.91 -43.65 33.70
C THR A 87 3.56 -44.59 34.86
N THR A 88 2.54 -44.26 35.66
CA THR A 88 2.19 -45.03 36.88
C THR A 88 1.18 -46.15 36.63
N ILE A 89 0.11 -45.88 35.85
CA ILE A 89 -1.03 -46.78 35.72
C ILE A 89 -0.92 -47.69 34.49
N ILE A 90 -0.37 -47.17 33.38
CA ILE A 90 -0.47 -47.84 32.07
C ILE A 90 0.81 -48.60 31.72
N GLU A 91 1.99 -47.98 31.89
CA GLU A 91 3.26 -48.57 31.43
C GLU A 91 4.11 -49.19 32.55
N LYS A 92 3.58 -49.32 33.77
CA LYS A 92 4.23 -49.97 34.93
C LYS A 92 5.68 -49.50 35.14
N ASN A 93 5.90 -48.19 35.31
CA ASN A 93 7.21 -47.56 35.58
C ASN A 93 8.25 -47.62 34.44
N LYS A 94 7.82 -47.79 33.17
CA LYS A 94 8.71 -47.56 32.02
C LYS A 94 8.60 -46.10 31.56
N PHE A 95 9.75 -45.46 31.31
CA PHE A 95 9.82 -44.08 30.81
C PHE A 95 10.18 -44.08 29.32
N TYR A 96 9.28 -43.60 28.47
CA TYR A 96 9.58 -43.33 27.06
C TYR A 96 9.88 -41.85 26.82
N GLY A 97 10.82 -41.58 25.91
CA GLY A 97 11.27 -40.21 25.60
C GLY A 97 10.17 -39.31 25.03
N TYR A 98 9.23 -39.85 24.25
CA TYR A 98 8.13 -39.06 23.67
C TYR A 98 7.17 -38.50 24.72
N LEU A 99 6.95 -39.20 25.83
CA LEU A 99 6.10 -38.74 26.93
C LEU A 99 6.67 -37.50 27.62
N ILE A 100 7.99 -37.48 27.81
CA ILE A 100 8.71 -36.34 28.38
C ILE A 100 8.65 -35.15 27.41
N LEU A 101 8.92 -35.39 26.12
CA LEU A 101 8.86 -34.35 25.09
C LEU A 101 7.46 -33.72 25.00
N ASN A 102 6.40 -34.54 25.01
CA ASN A 102 5.02 -34.07 24.98
C ASN A 102 4.69 -33.20 26.22
N CYS A 103 5.09 -33.66 27.42
CA CYS A 103 4.88 -32.92 28.65
C CYS A 103 5.56 -31.53 28.62
N VAL A 104 6.82 -31.48 28.19
CA VAL A 104 7.62 -30.24 28.15
C VAL A 104 7.07 -29.27 27.09
N THR A 105 6.86 -29.75 25.86
CA THR A 105 6.39 -28.91 24.75
C THR A 105 5.01 -28.32 25.03
N LYS A 106 4.06 -29.12 25.54
CA LYS A 106 2.73 -28.64 25.93
C LYS A 106 2.81 -27.62 27.06
N SER A 107 3.55 -27.91 28.13
CA SER A 107 3.64 -27.01 29.28
C SER A 107 4.17 -25.63 28.87
N ILE A 108 5.25 -25.57 28.10
CA ILE A 108 5.83 -24.30 27.65
C ILE A 108 4.90 -23.58 26.67
N SER A 109 4.23 -24.30 25.76
CA SER A 109 3.30 -23.69 24.80
C SER A 109 2.14 -22.96 25.48
N TRP A 110 1.53 -23.57 26.50
CA TRP A 110 0.44 -22.95 27.26
C TRP A 110 0.92 -21.82 28.16
N ILE A 111 2.13 -21.91 28.73
CA ILE A 111 2.75 -20.80 29.48
C ILE A 111 2.94 -19.58 28.57
N LEU A 112 3.48 -19.76 27.35
CA LEU A 112 3.66 -18.67 26.40
C LEU A 112 2.32 -18.06 25.96
N ALA A 113 1.29 -18.88 25.76
CA ALA A 113 -0.06 -18.40 25.45
C ALA A 113 -0.65 -17.56 26.60
N ILE A 114 -0.45 -17.98 27.86
CA ILE A 114 -0.86 -17.22 29.05
C ILE A 114 -0.17 -15.85 29.09
N VAL A 115 1.15 -15.83 28.87
CA VAL A 115 1.95 -14.60 28.85
C VAL A 115 1.47 -13.64 27.75
N LEU A 116 1.23 -14.15 26.54
CA LEU A 116 0.72 -13.35 25.42
C LEU A 116 -0.65 -12.74 25.71
N VAL A 117 -1.60 -13.54 26.22
CA VAL A 117 -2.93 -13.04 26.60
C VAL A 117 -2.82 -11.95 27.66
N PHE A 118 -1.89 -12.08 28.61
CA PHE A 118 -1.62 -11.04 29.61
C PHE A 118 -1.09 -9.75 28.96
N PHE A 119 -0.09 -9.84 28.07
CA PHE A 119 0.43 -8.67 27.36
C PHE A 119 -0.64 -7.96 26.53
N GLU A 120 -1.49 -8.69 25.81
CA GLU A 120 -2.59 -8.12 25.03
C GLU A 120 -3.68 -7.46 25.89
N SER A 121 -3.85 -7.92 27.14
CA SER A 121 -4.81 -7.33 28.07
C SER A 121 -4.30 -6.07 28.79
N CYS A 122 -2.98 -5.97 29.00
CA CYS A 122 -2.36 -4.91 29.81
C CYS A 122 -1.64 -3.83 28.98
N LYS A 123 -1.33 -4.09 27.71
CA LYS A 123 -0.54 -3.18 26.87
C LYS A 123 -1.20 -2.93 25.51
N ALA A 124 -1.18 -1.68 25.06
CA ALA A 124 -1.74 -1.26 23.79
C ALA A 124 -0.63 -0.89 22.79
N LEU A 125 -0.72 -1.44 21.57
CA LEU A 125 0.16 -1.06 20.46
C LEU A 125 -0.39 0.20 19.77
N PRO A 126 0.46 1.16 19.39
CA PRO A 126 0.04 2.47 18.87
C PRO A 126 -0.61 2.44 17.47
N SER A 127 -0.51 1.33 16.73
CA SER A 127 -0.91 1.26 15.31
C SER A 127 -2.08 0.33 15.00
N ILE A 128 -2.68 -0.36 15.98
CA ILE A 128 -3.71 -1.37 15.71
C ILE A 128 -4.88 -1.21 16.69
N PRO A 129 -6.10 -0.86 16.23
CA PRO A 129 -7.29 -1.02 17.06
C PRO A 129 -7.59 -2.52 17.19
N SER A 130 -7.24 -3.13 18.32
CA SER A 130 -7.50 -4.54 18.57
C SER A 130 -8.99 -4.75 18.90
N ARG A 131 -9.81 -4.98 17.86
CA ARG A 131 -11.16 -5.54 18.04
C ARG A 131 -11.14 -7.03 18.47
N GLY A 132 -9.96 -7.64 18.60
CA GLY A 132 -9.75 -9.04 18.94
C GLY A 132 -8.33 -9.31 19.45
N HIS A 133 -8.07 -10.56 19.86
CA HIS A 133 -6.73 -11.06 20.14
C HIS A 133 -5.85 -11.03 18.89
N GLY A 134 -4.53 -11.03 19.06
CA GLY A 134 -3.58 -11.11 17.97
C GLY A 134 -3.73 -12.39 17.15
N LEU A 135 -3.38 -12.31 15.86
CA LEU A 135 -3.49 -13.41 14.90
C LEU A 135 -2.69 -14.65 15.35
N VAL A 136 -1.56 -14.47 16.03
CA VAL A 136 -0.73 -15.58 16.53
C VAL A 136 -1.48 -16.44 17.55
N LEU A 137 -2.17 -15.83 18.53
CA LEU A 137 -2.96 -16.57 19.52
C LEU A 137 -4.14 -17.30 18.89
N LEU A 138 -4.84 -16.66 17.94
CA LEU A 138 -5.93 -17.28 17.20
C LEU A 138 -5.45 -18.50 16.40
N ILE A 139 -4.34 -18.37 15.67
CA ILE A 139 -3.74 -19.51 14.94
C ILE A 139 -3.31 -20.61 15.91
N PHE A 140 -2.69 -20.28 17.03
CA PHE A 140 -2.30 -21.26 18.04
C PHE A 140 -3.50 -22.07 18.57
N TRP A 141 -4.60 -21.41 18.95
CA TRP A 141 -5.81 -22.12 19.38
C TRP A 141 -6.44 -22.94 18.27
N THR A 142 -6.43 -22.47 17.01
CA THR A 142 -6.91 -23.27 15.87
C THR A 142 -6.04 -24.51 15.66
N LEU A 143 -4.72 -24.38 15.71
CA LEU A 143 -3.79 -25.51 15.56
C LEU A 143 -4.04 -26.53 16.66
N GLN A 144 -4.24 -26.08 17.90
CA GLN A 144 -4.51 -26.99 19.00
C GLN A 144 -5.86 -27.69 18.85
N LEU A 145 -6.91 -27.00 18.39
CA LEU A 145 -8.19 -27.61 18.08
C LEU A 145 -8.06 -28.65 16.94
N ILE A 146 -7.30 -28.33 15.90
CA ILE A 146 -7.04 -29.24 14.76
C ILE A 146 -6.34 -30.50 15.27
N ILE A 147 -5.30 -30.36 16.11
CA ILE A 147 -4.59 -31.50 16.71
C ILE A 147 -5.55 -32.41 17.46
N GLU A 148 -6.47 -31.88 18.28
CA GLU A 148 -7.42 -32.74 18.99
C GLU A 148 -8.43 -33.44 18.07
N ASN A 149 -8.75 -32.85 16.91
CA ASN A 149 -9.64 -33.46 15.92
C ASN A 149 -8.99 -34.61 15.13
N PHE A 150 -7.65 -34.64 15.03
CA PHE A 150 -6.95 -35.78 14.39
C PHE A 150 -7.24 -37.12 15.09
N ALA A 151 -7.66 -37.10 16.35
CA ALA A 151 -8.09 -38.29 17.08
C ALA A 151 -9.24 -39.05 16.38
N PHE A 152 -10.11 -38.34 15.65
CA PHE A 152 -11.22 -38.95 14.90
C PHE A 152 -10.75 -39.71 13.66
N ILE A 153 -9.61 -39.33 13.07
CA ILE A 153 -9.06 -40.00 11.89
C ILE A 153 -8.59 -41.41 12.23
N SER A 154 -8.12 -41.62 13.47
CA SER A 154 -7.67 -42.92 13.97
C SER A 154 -8.77 -43.68 14.73
N TYR A 155 -10.05 -43.49 14.35
CA TYR A 155 -11.19 -44.12 15.03
C TYR A 155 -11.13 -45.65 15.07
N LYS A 156 -10.56 -46.28 14.03
CA LYS A 156 -10.40 -47.74 13.93
C LYS A 156 -9.09 -48.26 14.52
N GLY A 157 -8.21 -47.37 14.98
CA GLY A 157 -6.88 -47.74 15.48
C GLY A 157 -6.92 -48.53 16.78
N ASP A 158 -6.23 -49.68 16.82
CA ASP A 158 -6.14 -50.53 18.02
C ASP A 158 -5.37 -49.87 19.19
N GLU A 159 -4.45 -48.95 18.88
CA GLU A 159 -3.70 -48.20 19.90
C GLU A 159 -4.50 -47.02 20.50
N TRP A 160 -5.62 -46.67 19.88
CA TRP A 160 -6.45 -45.54 20.28
C TRP A 160 -7.57 -45.98 21.23
N PHE A 161 -8.04 -45.04 22.05
CA PHE A 161 -8.97 -45.29 23.14
C PHE A 161 -10.44 -45.53 22.71
N TRP A 162 -10.73 -45.66 21.41
CA TRP A 162 -12.09 -45.71 20.87
C TRP A 162 -12.86 -47.00 21.19
N LYS A 163 -12.15 -48.12 21.39
CA LYS A 163 -12.78 -49.42 21.73
C LYS A 163 -13.23 -49.51 23.19
N LEU A 164 -12.66 -48.69 24.09
CA LEU A 164 -13.01 -48.58 25.52
C LEU A 164 -12.95 -49.91 26.32
N ASP A 165 -12.23 -50.91 25.81
CA ASP A 165 -12.14 -52.24 26.42
C ASP A 165 -11.30 -52.24 27.70
N SER A 166 -10.18 -51.50 27.71
CA SER A 166 -9.27 -51.43 28.87
C SER A 166 -9.60 -50.27 29.81
N LYS A 167 -9.25 -50.43 31.10
CA LYS A 167 -9.25 -49.30 32.06
C LYS A 167 -8.33 -48.16 31.59
N ALA A 168 -7.24 -48.48 30.88
CA ALA A 168 -6.35 -47.49 30.29
C ALA A 168 -7.04 -46.65 29.20
N ASP A 169 -7.86 -47.28 28.36
CA ASP A 169 -8.56 -46.61 27.26
C ASP A 169 -9.64 -45.67 27.80
N LYS A 170 -10.37 -46.09 28.84
CA LYS A 170 -11.35 -45.24 29.53
C LYS A 170 -10.71 -43.98 30.11
N ILE A 171 -9.52 -44.09 30.69
CA ILE A 171 -8.77 -42.96 31.25
C ILE A 171 -8.27 -42.04 30.13
N ARG A 172 -7.69 -42.59 29.06
CA ARG A 172 -7.22 -41.82 27.89
C ARG A 172 -8.36 -41.07 27.21
N PHE A 173 -9.51 -41.71 27.03
CA PHE A 173 -10.72 -41.10 26.50
C PHE A 173 -11.21 -39.95 27.41
N SER A 174 -11.25 -40.16 28.73
CA SER A 174 -11.66 -39.11 29.67
C SER A 174 -10.73 -37.88 29.63
N LEU A 175 -9.41 -38.08 29.56
CA LEU A 175 -8.44 -36.99 29.43
C LEU A 175 -8.59 -36.26 28.09
N TRP A 176 -8.80 -37.00 27.00
CA TRP A 176 -9.06 -36.41 25.69
C TRP A 176 -10.37 -35.61 25.67
N CYS A 177 -11.47 -36.10 26.23
CA CYS A 177 -12.73 -35.36 26.32
C CYS A 177 -12.57 -34.04 27.10
N PHE A 178 -11.87 -34.08 28.23
CA PHE A 178 -11.55 -32.87 28.99
C PHE A 178 -10.72 -31.89 28.14
N ARG A 179 -9.65 -32.37 27.51
CA ARG A 179 -8.77 -31.54 26.68
C ARG A 179 -9.51 -30.94 25.49
N PHE A 180 -10.29 -31.72 24.76
CA PHE A 180 -11.09 -31.29 23.61
C PHE A 180 -12.12 -30.22 24.00
N SER A 181 -12.86 -30.44 25.10
CA SER A 181 -13.83 -29.44 25.58
C SER A 181 -13.15 -28.14 26.02
N ALA A 182 -12.04 -28.23 26.76
CA ALA A 182 -11.30 -27.06 27.23
C ALA A 182 -10.66 -26.27 26.06
N THR A 183 -10.09 -26.93 25.06
CA THR A 183 -9.52 -26.27 23.87
C THR A 183 -10.60 -25.63 23.00
N LEU A 184 -11.75 -26.30 22.82
CA LEU A 184 -12.90 -25.74 22.11
C LEU A 184 -13.45 -24.49 22.79
N ILE A 185 -13.60 -24.52 24.13
CA ILE A 185 -14.06 -23.35 24.89
C ILE A 185 -13.03 -22.21 24.82
N CYS A 186 -11.72 -22.50 24.94
CA CYS A 186 -10.67 -21.51 24.73
C CYS A 186 -10.74 -20.86 23.35
N PHE A 187 -10.96 -21.66 22.30
CA PHE A 187 -11.10 -21.17 20.94
C PHE A 187 -12.32 -20.26 20.75
N LEU A 188 -13.49 -20.66 21.27
CA LEU A 188 -14.72 -19.85 21.21
C LEU A 188 -14.60 -18.54 21.98
N ILE A 189 -13.97 -18.56 23.16
CA ILE A 189 -13.70 -17.35 23.95
C ILE A 189 -12.66 -16.48 23.23
N GLY A 190 -11.67 -17.08 22.59
CA GLY A 190 -10.62 -16.42 21.83
C GLY A 190 -11.16 -15.50 20.72
N PHE A 191 -12.21 -15.90 20.01
CA PHE A 191 -12.86 -15.03 19.02
C PHE A 191 -13.54 -13.80 19.62
N ARG A 192 -14.04 -13.89 20.85
CA ARG A 192 -14.73 -12.79 21.53
C ARG A 192 -13.79 -11.77 22.16
N ALA A 193 -12.52 -12.18 22.38
CA ALA A 193 -11.43 -11.43 22.99
C ALA A 193 -11.86 -10.62 24.22
N PRO A 194 -12.27 -11.31 25.30
CA PRO A 194 -12.87 -10.65 26.47
C PRO A 194 -11.88 -9.76 27.24
N GLY A 195 -10.57 -10.00 27.08
CA GLY A 195 -9.46 -9.34 27.76
C GLY A 195 -9.04 -7.98 27.18
N VAL A 196 -9.41 -7.72 25.92
CA VAL A 196 -8.95 -6.53 25.19
C VAL A 196 -9.92 -5.37 25.42
N PRO A 197 -9.46 -4.18 25.86
CA PRO A 197 -10.35 -3.06 26.17
C PRO A 197 -11.08 -2.56 24.93
N LYS A 198 -12.42 -2.54 24.99
CA LYS A 198 -13.30 -2.19 23.85
C LYS A 198 -13.65 -0.70 23.73
N ARG A 199 -13.19 0.17 24.64
CA ARG A 199 -13.55 1.61 24.67
C ARG A 199 -12.35 2.56 24.86
N ARG A 200 -12.24 3.49 23.89
CA ARG A 200 -11.71 4.88 23.91
C ARG A 200 -10.61 5.23 24.92
N TYR A 201 -9.35 5.06 24.48
CA TYR A 201 -8.23 5.95 24.84
C TYR A 201 -8.15 7.11 23.83
N GLY A 202 -9.19 7.93 23.80
CA GLY A 202 -9.24 9.09 22.91
C GLY A 202 -8.61 10.31 23.56
N LEU A 203 -7.73 10.99 22.83
CA LEU A 203 -7.66 12.44 22.63
C LEU A 203 -6.31 12.77 21.99
N MET A 204 -6.34 13.29 20.74
CA MET A 204 -5.28 14.00 19.99
C MET A 204 -5.16 13.63 18.50
N ILE A 205 -6.15 13.01 17.84
CA ILE A 205 -6.26 13.12 16.38
C ILE A 205 -7.73 13.28 16.01
N GLU A 206 -8.00 14.43 15.41
CA GLU A 206 -9.22 14.93 14.79
C GLU A 206 -10.17 13.88 14.19
N SER A 207 -11.44 14.28 14.17
CA SER A 207 -12.62 13.62 13.62
C SER A 207 -12.47 13.05 12.20
N GLN A 208 -12.02 11.80 12.09
CA GLN A 208 -12.32 10.94 10.95
C GLN A 208 -12.60 9.51 11.46
N GLU A 209 -13.66 8.88 10.96
CA GLU A 209 -13.92 7.46 11.19
C GLU A 209 -12.70 6.63 10.77
N VAL A 210 -12.01 5.99 11.73
CA VAL A 210 -10.82 5.19 11.42
C VAL A 210 -11.25 3.85 10.81
N GLU A 211 -11.50 3.85 9.50
CA GLU A 211 -11.59 2.65 8.66
C GLU A 211 -10.32 1.80 8.87
N SER A 212 -10.46 0.47 8.98
CA SER A 212 -9.28 -0.41 9.09
C SER A 212 -8.40 -0.27 7.84
N PHE A 213 -7.07 -0.44 7.95
CA PHE A 213 -6.18 -0.38 6.78
C PHE A 213 -6.64 -1.29 5.64
N SER A 214 -7.14 -2.49 5.97
CA SER A 214 -7.76 -3.40 5.00
C SER A 214 -9.01 -2.83 4.34
N GLN A 215 -9.89 -2.15 5.08
CA GLN A 215 -11.08 -1.51 4.54
C GLN A 215 -10.70 -0.32 3.65
N LYS A 216 -9.77 0.53 4.09
CA LYS A 216 -9.22 1.61 3.25
C LYS A 216 -8.63 1.04 1.97
N LEU A 217 -7.81 0.00 2.06
CA LEU A 217 -7.18 -0.63 0.91
C LEU A 217 -8.21 -1.20 -0.08
N ILE A 218 -9.26 -1.89 0.41
CA ILE A 218 -10.35 -2.41 -0.43
C ILE A 218 -11.16 -1.27 -1.07
N LYS A 219 -11.47 -0.21 -0.31
CA LYS A 219 -12.22 0.95 -0.80
C LYS A 219 -11.42 1.68 -1.89
N ARG A 220 -10.12 1.90 -1.68
CA ARG A 220 -9.22 2.55 -2.64
C ARG A 220 -8.97 1.67 -3.86
N LEU A 221 -8.80 0.36 -3.68
CA LEU A 221 -8.76 -0.62 -4.78
C LEU A 221 -10.01 -0.53 -5.65
N ARG A 222 -11.20 -0.51 -5.03
CA ARG A 222 -12.48 -0.38 -5.74
C ARG A 222 -12.58 0.94 -6.50
N LEU A 223 -12.11 2.04 -5.91
CA LEU A 223 -12.05 3.34 -6.58
C LEU A 223 -11.10 3.29 -7.79
N SER A 224 -9.87 2.81 -7.64
CA SER A 224 -8.91 2.66 -8.75
C SER A 224 -9.46 1.76 -9.87
N PHE A 225 -10.16 0.69 -9.51
CA PHE A 225 -10.81 -0.18 -10.49
C PHE A 225 -11.97 0.51 -11.22
N SER A 226 -12.72 1.37 -10.51
CA SER A 226 -13.79 2.19 -11.11
C SER A 226 -13.25 3.15 -12.18
N TYR A 227 -12.03 3.68 -12.01
CA TYR A 227 -11.38 4.52 -13.04
C TYR A 227 -11.15 3.78 -14.36
N ILE A 228 -10.92 2.46 -14.33
CA ILE A 228 -10.82 1.63 -15.55
C ILE A 228 -12.16 1.65 -16.28
N TRP A 229 -13.27 1.44 -15.57
CA TRP A 229 -14.59 1.31 -16.19
C TRP A 229 -15.17 2.65 -16.66
N LYS A 230 -14.77 3.75 -16.03
CA LYS A 230 -15.13 5.13 -16.40
C LYS A 230 -14.44 5.63 -17.68
N THR A 231 -13.47 4.89 -18.21
CA THR A 231 -12.89 5.22 -19.52
C THR A 231 -13.94 5.01 -20.63
N GLU A 232 -14.04 5.98 -21.54
CA GLU A 232 -15.04 5.98 -22.63
C GLU A 232 -14.71 4.94 -23.72
N SER A 233 -13.44 4.60 -23.91
CA SER A 233 -13.00 3.76 -25.04
C SER A 233 -13.14 2.26 -24.75
N MET A 234 -13.90 1.54 -25.58
CA MET A 234 -13.99 0.07 -25.50
C MET A 234 -12.64 -0.62 -25.71
N MET A 235 -11.74 0.00 -26.48
CA MET A 235 -10.39 -0.52 -26.74
C MET A 235 -9.56 -0.64 -25.46
N THR A 236 -9.65 0.31 -24.52
CA THR A 236 -8.88 0.24 -23.26
C THR A 236 -9.39 -0.87 -22.34
N LYS A 237 -10.71 -1.11 -22.33
CA LYS A 237 -11.32 -2.24 -21.62
C LYS A 237 -10.87 -3.58 -22.21
N ALA A 238 -10.83 -3.70 -23.54
CA ALA A 238 -10.31 -4.89 -24.21
C ALA A 238 -8.82 -5.12 -23.89
N CYS A 239 -7.98 -4.08 -24.00
CA CYS A 239 -6.56 -4.15 -23.63
C CYS A 239 -6.35 -4.61 -22.19
N PHE A 240 -7.19 -4.16 -21.24
CA PHE A 240 -7.14 -4.60 -19.85
C PHE A 240 -7.37 -6.11 -19.70
N PHE A 241 -8.42 -6.68 -20.32
CA PHE A 241 -8.69 -8.11 -20.27
C PHE A 241 -7.60 -8.93 -20.97
N ILE A 242 -7.09 -8.44 -22.10
CA ILE A 242 -5.96 -9.07 -22.80
C ILE A 242 -4.72 -9.08 -21.90
N CYS A 243 -4.40 -7.99 -21.20
CA CYS A 243 -3.32 -7.96 -20.22
C CYS A 243 -3.49 -9.01 -19.13
N LEU A 244 -4.70 -9.20 -18.59
CA LEU A 244 -4.97 -10.25 -17.58
C LEU A 244 -4.77 -11.66 -18.14
N LEU A 245 -5.22 -11.92 -19.38
CA LEU A 245 -4.98 -13.20 -20.05
C LEU A 245 -3.48 -13.45 -20.26
N ILE A 246 -2.71 -12.43 -20.64
CA ILE A 246 -1.26 -12.54 -20.79
C ILE A 246 -0.58 -12.83 -19.45
N VAL A 247 -1.05 -12.22 -18.36
CA VAL A 247 -0.52 -12.51 -17.02
C VAL A 247 -0.73 -13.97 -16.65
N LEU A 248 -1.92 -14.53 -16.93
CA LEU A 248 -2.21 -15.93 -16.69
C LEU A 248 -1.37 -16.84 -17.59
N SER A 249 -1.24 -16.51 -18.88
CA SER A 249 -0.43 -17.29 -19.82
C SER A 249 1.04 -17.31 -19.42
N LEU A 250 1.58 -16.19 -18.92
CA LEU A 250 2.94 -16.10 -18.38
C LEU A 250 3.19 -17.09 -17.22
N ARG A 251 2.18 -17.37 -16.37
CA ARG A 251 2.31 -18.35 -15.29
C ARG A 251 2.29 -19.79 -15.80
N VAL A 252 1.52 -20.04 -16.85
CA VAL A 252 1.52 -21.36 -17.51
C VAL A 252 2.86 -21.58 -18.21
N THR A 253 3.33 -20.62 -19.02
CA THR A 253 4.63 -20.73 -19.70
C THR A 253 5.77 -20.88 -18.70
N SER A 254 5.70 -20.16 -17.58
CA SER A 254 6.63 -20.26 -16.46
C SER A 254 6.84 -21.69 -15.96
N VAL A 255 5.73 -22.37 -15.63
CA VAL A 255 5.76 -23.75 -15.14
C VAL A 255 6.19 -24.71 -16.24
N MET A 256 5.72 -24.49 -17.47
CA MET A 256 6.08 -25.31 -18.62
C MET A 256 7.59 -25.27 -18.89
N VAL A 257 8.24 -24.11 -18.84
CA VAL A 257 9.71 -24.00 -19.03
C VAL A 257 10.46 -24.93 -18.08
N SER A 258 10.08 -24.96 -16.80
CA SER A 258 10.73 -25.84 -15.81
C SER A 258 10.45 -27.32 -16.09
N ILE A 259 9.23 -27.69 -16.49
CA ILE A 259 8.88 -29.07 -16.86
C ILE A 259 9.65 -29.53 -18.11
N PHE A 260 9.66 -28.73 -19.17
CA PHE A 260 10.39 -29.05 -20.39
C PHE A 260 11.89 -29.16 -20.15
N SER A 261 12.44 -28.35 -19.23
CA SER A 261 13.86 -28.47 -18.84
C SER A 261 14.17 -29.82 -18.17
N LYS A 262 13.26 -30.33 -17.32
CA LYS A 262 13.37 -31.68 -16.74
C LYS A 262 13.34 -32.76 -17.81
N ILE A 263 12.34 -32.72 -18.69
CA ILE A 263 12.12 -33.73 -19.72
C ILE A 263 13.35 -33.82 -20.63
N LEU A 264 13.88 -32.67 -21.05
CA LEU A 264 15.06 -32.59 -21.89
C LEU A 264 16.27 -33.25 -21.24
N ILE A 265 16.52 -32.99 -19.95
CA ILE A 265 17.68 -33.55 -19.25
C ILE A 265 17.53 -35.07 -19.06
N ASN A 266 16.33 -35.53 -18.69
CA ASN A 266 16.06 -36.96 -18.57
C ASN A 266 16.30 -37.69 -19.89
N GLN A 267 15.77 -37.16 -21.00
CA GLN A 267 15.96 -37.77 -22.32
C GLN A 267 17.43 -37.78 -22.77
N MET A 268 18.20 -36.72 -22.49
CA MET A 268 19.63 -36.72 -22.80
C MET A 268 20.39 -37.80 -22.02
N ILE A 269 19.97 -38.09 -20.79
CA ILE A 269 20.56 -39.14 -19.97
C ILE A 269 20.15 -40.52 -20.48
N ASP A 270 18.87 -40.71 -20.83
CA ASP A 270 18.35 -41.97 -21.39
C ASP A 270 19.03 -42.32 -22.72
N ILE A 271 19.19 -41.35 -23.63
CA ILE A 271 19.94 -41.54 -24.89
C ILE A 271 21.39 -41.94 -24.61
N ARG A 272 22.03 -41.33 -23.61
CA ARG A 272 23.41 -41.68 -23.26
C ARG A 272 23.53 -43.10 -22.72
N ASN A 273 22.60 -43.52 -21.86
CA ASN A 273 22.61 -44.86 -21.26
C ASN A 273 22.24 -45.96 -22.28
N ASN A 274 21.28 -45.71 -23.19
CA ASN A 274 20.93 -46.67 -24.24
C ASN A 274 22.06 -46.89 -25.26
N ASN A 275 22.91 -45.88 -25.50
CA ASN A 275 24.08 -46.02 -26.36
C ASN A 275 25.23 -46.82 -25.71
N THR A 276 25.22 -47.01 -24.38
CA THR A 276 26.24 -47.82 -23.69
C THR A 276 25.92 -49.31 -23.65
N ASP A 277 24.64 -49.69 -23.71
CA ASP A 277 24.22 -51.11 -23.69
C ASP A 277 24.38 -51.82 -25.05
N GLY A 278 24.74 -51.08 -26.11
CA GLY A 278 24.97 -51.59 -27.46
C GLY A 278 26.43 -51.70 -27.90
N PHE A 279 27.41 -51.49 -27.01
CA PHE A 279 28.84 -51.49 -27.37
C PHE A 279 29.55 -52.83 -27.14
N GLU A 280 28.83 -53.91 -26.85
CA GLU A 280 29.38 -55.26 -26.93
C GLU A 280 28.66 -56.04 -28.04
N THR A 281 29.41 -56.29 -29.11
CA THR A 281 29.13 -57.12 -30.29
C THR A 281 28.52 -56.43 -31.53
N SER A 282 29.32 -56.42 -32.60
CA SER A 282 29.00 -56.11 -34.01
C SER A 282 28.98 -54.63 -34.44
N GLY A 283 30.17 -54.05 -34.55
CA GLY A 283 30.78 -53.46 -35.76
C GLY A 283 29.97 -52.92 -36.97
N ASN A 284 28.73 -52.46 -36.84
CA ASN A 284 28.04 -51.67 -37.87
C ASN A 284 27.35 -50.48 -37.22
N ILE A 285 28.02 -49.33 -37.29
CA ILE A 285 27.49 -48.05 -36.85
C ILE A 285 26.45 -47.59 -37.88
N VAL A 286 25.18 -47.94 -37.64
CA VAL A 286 24.06 -47.30 -38.31
C VAL A 286 23.78 -45.99 -37.56
N PHE A 287 24.31 -44.88 -38.08
CA PHE A 287 23.95 -43.53 -37.65
C PHE A 287 22.60 -43.11 -38.27
N ASP A 288 21.52 -43.86 -38.02
CA ASP A 288 20.18 -43.38 -38.37
C ASP A 288 19.54 -42.68 -37.16
N GLU A 289 19.64 -41.35 -37.19
CA GLU A 289 18.79 -40.36 -36.51
C GLU A 289 18.92 -40.11 -34.98
N PRO A 290 20.12 -39.98 -34.38
CA PRO A 290 20.25 -39.55 -32.98
C PRO A 290 19.94 -38.05 -32.74
N PHE A 291 19.81 -37.22 -33.78
CA PHE A 291 19.72 -35.75 -33.65
C PHE A 291 18.34 -35.14 -33.90
N LYS A 292 17.36 -35.83 -34.51
CA LYS A 292 16.03 -35.23 -34.80
C LYS A 292 15.17 -34.98 -33.57
N PHE A 293 15.30 -35.79 -32.52
CA PHE A 293 14.42 -35.72 -31.33
C PHE A 293 14.81 -34.69 -30.24
N PRO A 294 16.10 -34.37 -29.94
CA PRO A 294 16.41 -33.29 -28.99
C PRO A 294 16.25 -31.88 -29.59
N LEU A 295 16.32 -31.73 -30.92
CA LEU A 295 16.19 -30.42 -31.58
C LEU A 295 14.79 -29.81 -31.43
N LEU A 296 13.73 -30.60 -31.55
CA LEU A 296 12.36 -30.11 -31.37
C LEU A 296 12.14 -29.64 -29.93
N LEU A 297 12.58 -30.41 -28.94
CA LEU A 297 12.44 -30.05 -27.53
C LEU A 297 13.28 -28.82 -27.17
N LEU A 298 14.52 -28.73 -27.65
CA LEU A 298 15.34 -27.54 -27.54
C LEU A 298 14.66 -26.33 -28.18
N ALA A 299 14.11 -26.47 -29.39
CA ALA A 299 13.38 -25.41 -30.06
C ALA A 299 12.11 -24.98 -29.30
N THR A 300 11.34 -25.93 -28.74
CA THR A 300 10.18 -25.60 -27.90
C THR A 300 10.58 -24.89 -26.62
N LEU A 301 11.69 -25.30 -26.00
CA LEU A 301 12.20 -24.70 -24.77
C LEU A 301 12.75 -23.29 -25.02
N THR A 302 13.45 -23.05 -26.12
CA THR A 302 13.91 -21.70 -26.49
C THR A 302 12.74 -20.78 -26.84
N VAL A 303 11.71 -21.28 -27.53
CA VAL A 303 10.47 -20.52 -27.79
C VAL A 303 9.75 -20.19 -26.49
N LEU A 304 9.59 -21.16 -25.57
CA LEU A 304 8.98 -20.91 -24.26
C LEU A 304 9.79 -19.92 -23.42
N GLN A 305 11.13 -20.03 -23.44
CA GLN A 305 12.03 -19.07 -22.80
C GLN A 305 11.93 -17.67 -23.42
N PHE A 306 11.74 -17.55 -24.74
CA PHE A 306 11.53 -16.26 -25.41
C PHE A 306 10.19 -15.63 -25.03
N LEU A 307 9.13 -16.44 -24.94
CA LEU A 307 7.79 -15.98 -24.54
C LEU A 307 7.79 -15.45 -23.10
N ASP A 308 8.42 -16.19 -22.19
CA ASP A 308 8.43 -15.93 -20.76
C ASP A 308 9.50 -14.91 -20.34
N GLY A 309 10.73 -15.06 -20.86
CA GLY A 309 11.90 -14.18 -20.73
C GLY A 309 12.30 -13.78 -19.31
N LYS A 310 12.17 -14.71 -18.36
CA LYS A 310 12.79 -14.59 -17.03
C LYS A 310 14.28 -14.97 -17.03
N LEU A 311 14.71 -15.82 -17.94
CA LEU A 311 16.13 -16.24 -18.09
C LEU A 311 16.93 -15.30 -18.98
N ILE A 312 16.34 -14.86 -20.10
CA ILE A 312 16.89 -13.88 -21.03
C ILE A 312 16.03 -12.64 -20.83
N GLN A 313 16.54 -11.65 -20.09
CA GLN A 313 15.79 -10.48 -19.61
C GLN A 313 14.77 -9.94 -20.63
N ASN A 314 13.53 -9.72 -20.17
CA ASN A 314 12.39 -9.13 -20.89
C ASN A 314 11.77 -10.02 -21.97
N GLY A 315 10.94 -10.98 -21.56
CA GLY A 315 10.17 -11.86 -22.45
C GLY A 315 9.16 -11.14 -23.34
N PHE A 316 8.88 -11.73 -24.50
CA PHE A 316 7.95 -11.19 -25.50
C PHE A 316 6.56 -10.91 -24.90
N LEU A 317 6.00 -11.86 -24.15
CA LEU A 317 4.67 -11.70 -23.55
C LEU A 317 4.67 -10.60 -22.49
N ASN A 318 5.73 -10.47 -21.69
CA ASN A 318 5.81 -9.41 -20.69
C ASN A 318 5.94 -8.02 -21.33
N ASN A 319 6.68 -7.91 -22.44
CA ASN A 319 6.79 -6.67 -23.21
C ASN A 319 5.47 -6.31 -23.90
N LEU A 320 4.80 -7.28 -24.53
CA LEU A 320 3.51 -7.09 -25.16
C LEU A 320 2.45 -6.67 -24.14
N ARG A 321 2.42 -7.32 -22.96
CA ARG A 321 1.60 -6.91 -21.82
C ARG A 321 1.88 -5.46 -21.41
N SER A 322 3.16 -5.10 -21.27
CA SER A 322 3.57 -3.75 -20.87
C SER A 322 3.14 -2.71 -21.91
N PHE A 323 3.28 -3.02 -23.19
CA PHE A 323 2.85 -2.18 -24.31
C PHE A 323 1.34 -1.94 -24.30
N LEU A 324 0.53 -3.00 -24.17
CA LEU A 324 -0.93 -2.88 -24.07
C LEU A 324 -1.34 -2.11 -22.80
N TRP A 325 -0.62 -2.33 -21.69
CA TRP A 325 -0.89 -1.64 -20.44
C TRP A 325 -0.64 -0.14 -20.51
N LEU A 326 0.34 0.33 -21.30
CA LEU A 326 0.63 1.77 -21.42
C LEU A 326 -0.60 2.58 -21.83
N GLN A 327 -1.41 2.07 -22.77
CA GLN A 327 -2.64 2.74 -23.19
C GLN A 327 -3.66 2.84 -22.05
N VAL A 328 -3.83 1.77 -21.27
CA VAL A 328 -4.72 1.73 -20.11
C VAL A 328 -4.22 2.68 -19.02
N LYS A 329 -2.92 2.62 -18.71
CA LYS A 329 -2.26 3.45 -17.69
C LYS A 329 -2.42 4.94 -18.00
N GLN A 330 -2.16 5.36 -19.24
CA GLN A 330 -2.29 6.77 -19.64
C GLN A 330 -3.74 7.25 -19.64
N SER A 331 -4.69 6.40 -20.05
CA SER A 331 -6.12 6.72 -20.01
C SER A 331 -6.61 6.95 -18.58
N ILE A 332 -6.20 6.09 -17.65
CA ILE A 332 -6.49 6.25 -16.20
C ILE A 332 -5.84 7.53 -15.68
N LYS A 333 -4.56 7.77 -15.97
CA LYS A 333 -3.83 8.98 -15.52
C LYS A 333 -4.52 10.26 -16.01
N LYS A 334 -4.92 10.32 -17.29
CA LYS A 334 -5.64 11.47 -17.86
C LYS A 334 -6.96 11.74 -17.15
N LEU A 335 -7.77 10.71 -16.93
CA LEU A 335 -9.08 10.86 -16.29
C LEU A 335 -8.96 11.23 -14.81
N ALA A 336 -8.01 10.62 -14.10
CA ALA A 336 -7.70 10.96 -12.71
C ALA A 336 -7.17 12.40 -12.59
N SER A 337 -6.21 12.79 -13.42
CA SER A 337 -5.65 14.15 -13.44
C SER A 337 -6.73 15.19 -13.71
N LYS A 338 -7.60 14.97 -14.71
CA LYS A 338 -8.73 15.87 -15.01
C LYS A 338 -9.65 16.06 -13.79
N ASN A 339 -10.02 14.97 -13.12
CA ASN A 339 -10.93 15.03 -11.97
C ASN A 339 -10.28 15.71 -10.75
N ILE A 340 -9.03 15.38 -10.45
CA ILE A 340 -8.28 15.99 -9.34
C ILE A 340 -8.09 17.48 -9.62
N TYR A 341 -7.67 17.86 -10.82
CA TYR A 341 -7.51 19.26 -11.22
C TYR A 341 -8.79 20.06 -11.08
N PHE A 342 -9.92 19.54 -11.60
CA PHE A 342 -11.22 20.18 -11.47
C PHE A 342 -11.63 20.40 -10.01
N ASN A 343 -11.37 19.43 -9.14
CA ASN A 343 -11.68 19.55 -7.72
C ASN A 343 -10.72 20.51 -6.99
N VAL A 344 -9.43 20.51 -7.34
CA VAL A 344 -8.44 21.45 -6.79
C VAL A 344 -8.80 22.90 -7.13
N GLN A 345 -9.26 23.18 -8.36
CA GLN A 345 -9.75 24.51 -8.74
C GLN A 345 -10.95 24.98 -7.92
N LYS A 346 -11.76 24.04 -7.43
CA LYS A 346 -12.94 24.33 -6.59
C LYS A 346 -12.61 24.49 -5.11
N LEU A 347 -11.39 24.21 -4.67
CA LEU A 347 -11.00 24.44 -3.27
C LEU A 347 -11.11 25.92 -2.90
N SER A 348 -11.34 26.21 -1.62
CA SER A 348 -11.44 27.57 -1.11
C SER A 348 -10.15 28.36 -1.33
N TYR A 349 -10.29 29.65 -1.61
CA TYR A 349 -9.17 30.57 -1.83
C TYR A 349 -8.13 30.56 -0.68
N ASN A 350 -8.58 30.51 0.58
CA ASN A 350 -7.68 30.40 1.74
C ASN A 350 -6.71 29.21 1.66
N LEU A 351 -7.17 28.06 1.16
CA LEU A 351 -6.29 26.89 0.99
C LEU A 351 -5.28 27.13 -0.14
N HIS A 352 -5.66 27.85 -1.19
CA HIS A 352 -4.74 28.21 -2.27
C HIS A 352 -3.71 29.26 -1.85
N SER A 353 -4.09 30.22 -1.00
CA SER A 353 -3.21 31.28 -0.51
C SER A 353 -2.16 30.75 0.47
N GLN A 354 -2.51 29.78 1.31
CA GLN A 354 -1.61 29.21 2.33
C GLN A 354 -0.59 28.22 1.77
N ASN A 355 -0.84 27.63 0.59
CA ASN A 355 0.00 26.58 0.02
C ASN A 355 0.70 27.05 -1.26
N GLU A 356 1.90 26.54 -1.52
CA GLU A 356 2.61 26.91 -2.76
C GLU A 356 1.96 26.24 -3.99
N PRO A 357 1.89 26.91 -5.16
CA PRO A 357 1.34 26.32 -6.39
C PRO A 357 2.01 24.99 -6.79
N LYS A 358 3.30 24.83 -6.46
CA LYS A 358 4.06 23.59 -6.70
C LYS A 358 3.47 22.41 -5.92
N GLU A 359 2.93 22.63 -4.73
CA GLU A 359 2.33 21.58 -3.91
C GLU A 359 1.05 21.03 -4.55
N PHE A 360 0.19 21.91 -5.09
CA PHE A 360 -0.99 21.49 -5.85
C PHE A 360 -0.62 20.78 -7.15
N TYR A 361 0.39 21.27 -7.86
CA TYR A 361 0.89 20.60 -9.06
C TYR A 361 1.38 19.18 -8.74
N ASN A 362 2.19 19.03 -7.68
CA ASN A 362 2.66 17.74 -7.22
C ASN A 362 1.49 16.85 -6.80
N LEU A 363 0.49 17.38 -6.08
CA LEU A 363 -0.71 16.63 -5.69
C LEU A 363 -1.46 16.09 -6.91
N ILE A 364 -1.63 16.90 -7.96
CA ILE A 364 -2.30 16.46 -9.21
C ILE A 364 -1.47 15.41 -9.93
N ASN A 365 -0.18 15.66 -10.13
CA ASN A 365 0.69 14.76 -10.88
C ASN A 365 0.93 13.44 -10.13
N ASP A 366 1.35 13.52 -8.87
CA ASP A 366 1.67 12.35 -8.04
C ASP A 366 0.40 11.57 -7.69
N GLY A 367 -0.72 12.25 -7.38
CA GLY A 367 -2.00 11.61 -7.11
C GLY A 367 -2.55 10.84 -8.31
N SER A 368 -2.53 11.46 -9.50
CA SER A 368 -3.02 10.80 -10.73
C SER A 368 -2.13 9.64 -11.17
N GLU A 369 -0.81 9.80 -11.05
CA GLU A 369 0.15 8.74 -11.35
C GLU A 369 0.02 7.58 -10.37
N SER A 370 -0.14 7.88 -9.09
CA SER A 370 -0.28 6.90 -8.02
C SER A 370 -1.51 6.01 -8.17
N ILE A 371 -2.64 6.54 -8.67
CA ILE A 371 -3.81 5.71 -8.97
C ILE A 371 -3.48 4.60 -9.98
N SER A 372 -2.76 4.96 -11.04
CA SER A 372 -2.37 4.02 -12.09
C SER A 372 -1.27 3.05 -11.64
N ASN A 373 -0.27 3.55 -10.88
CA ASN A 373 0.85 2.75 -10.39
C ASN A 373 0.40 1.76 -9.31
N PHE A 374 -0.48 2.17 -8.40
CA PHE A 374 -1.06 1.30 -7.38
C PHE A 374 -1.76 0.09 -7.99
N LEU A 375 -2.60 0.32 -9.01
CA LEU A 375 -3.29 -0.74 -9.74
C LEU A 375 -2.31 -1.66 -10.49
N SER A 376 -1.30 -1.08 -11.16
CA SER A 376 -0.28 -1.82 -11.89
C SER A 376 0.50 -2.76 -10.97
N CYS A 377 1.00 -2.24 -9.85
CA CYS A 377 1.78 -3.02 -8.89
C CYS A 377 0.95 -4.14 -8.26
N LEU A 378 -0.33 -3.92 -8.00
CA LEU A 378 -1.18 -4.96 -7.42
C LEU A 378 -1.49 -6.08 -8.44
N LEU A 379 -1.88 -5.73 -9.67
CA LEU A 379 -2.29 -6.71 -10.67
C LEU A 379 -1.12 -7.47 -11.30
N PHE A 380 0.04 -6.82 -11.47
CA PHE A 380 1.14 -7.37 -12.27
C PHE A 380 2.36 -7.80 -11.48
N ASP A 381 2.56 -7.21 -10.30
CA ASP A 381 3.71 -7.55 -9.48
C ASP A 381 3.27 -8.44 -8.30
N LEU A 382 2.35 -7.97 -7.45
CA LEU A 382 1.94 -8.71 -6.24
C LEU A 382 1.05 -9.92 -6.50
N MET A 383 -0.06 -9.75 -7.24
CA MET A 383 -0.98 -10.87 -7.51
C MET A 383 -0.27 -12.04 -8.19
N PRO A 384 0.54 -11.82 -9.24
CA PRO A 384 1.19 -12.93 -9.92
C PRO A 384 2.28 -13.59 -9.07
N MET A 385 2.99 -12.83 -8.25
CA MET A 385 3.94 -13.37 -7.28
C MET A 385 3.26 -14.28 -6.25
N LEU A 386 2.12 -13.87 -5.69
CA LEU A 386 1.36 -14.71 -4.75
C LEU A 386 0.86 -15.99 -5.43
N LEU A 387 0.42 -15.89 -6.69
CA LEU A 387 0.04 -17.05 -7.49
C LEU A 387 1.23 -17.96 -7.76
N ASP A 388 2.42 -17.44 -8.08
CA ASP A 388 3.62 -18.26 -8.29
C ASP A 388 3.99 -19.06 -7.03
N ILE A 389 3.94 -18.42 -5.86
CA ILE A 389 4.21 -19.08 -4.58
C ILE A 389 3.18 -20.19 -4.32
N LEU A 390 1.89 -19.92 -4.56
CA LEU A 390 0.83 -20.89 -4.37
C LEU A 390 0.99 -22.07 -5.33
N ILE A 391 1.22 -21.79 -6.61
CA ILE A 391 1.48 -22.79 -7.65
C ILE A 391 2.70 -23.63 -7.26
N ALA A 392 3.78 -23.02 -6.76
CA ALA A 392 4.97 -23.72 -6.31
C ALA A 392 4.66 -24.76 -5.22
N ILE A 393 4.01 -24.31 -4.14
CA ILE A 393 3.69 -25.13 -2.97
C ILE A 393 2.83 -26.32 -3.40
N VAL A 394 1.77 -26.05 -4.17
CA VAL A 394 0.86 -27.09 -4.68
C VAL A 394 1.58 -28.05 -5.61
N TYR A 395 2.38 -27.54 -6.56
CA TYR A 395 3.11 -28.32 -7.55
C TYR A 395 4.13 -29.27 -6.90
N PHE A 396 4.95 -28.77 -5.96
CA PHE A 396 5.95 -29.60 -5.26
C PHE A 396 5.32 -30.56 -4.25
N MET A 397 4.18 -30.21 -3.65
CA MET A 397 3.45 -31.12 -2.77
C MET A 397 2.94 -32.35 -3.52
N PHE A 398 2.44 -32.19 -4.76
CA PHE A 398 1.87 -33.29 -5.54
C PHE A 398 2.89 -34.13 -6.31
N LEU A 399 3.93 -33.52 -6.89
CA LEU A 399 4.88 -34.24 -7.76
C LEU A 399 6.09 -34.81 -7.04
N PHE A 400 6.46 -34.23 -5.89
CA PHE A 400 7.58 -34.70 -5.09
C PHE A 400 7.04 -35.31 -3.79
N ASN A 401 7.11 -34.54 -2.70
CA ASN A 401 6.68 -34.94 -1.37
C ASN A 401 6.38 -33.66 -0.56
N MET A 402 5.53 -33.77 0.46
CA MET A 402 5.15 -32.67 1.34
C MET A 402 6.39 -31.96 1.95
N TRP A 403 7.48 -32.69 2.21
CA TRP A 403 8.72 -32.14 2.75
C TRP A 403 9.37 -31.08 1.86
N PHE A 404 9.35 -31.23 0.53
CA PHE A 404 9.85 -30.18 -0.38
C PHE A 404 9.00 -28.92 -0.29
N SER A 405 7.67 -29.08 -0.23
CA SER A 405 6.76 -27.96 -0.05
C SER A 405 7.00 -27.23 1.28
N ILE A 406 7.26 -27.95 2.36
CA ILE A 406 7.60 -27.37 3.67
C ILE A 406 8.94 -26.62 3.61
N LEU A 407 9.96 -27.19 2.97
CA LEU A 407 11.26 -26.56 2.80
C LEU A 407 11.14 -25.23 2.05
N ILE A 408 10.46 -25.25 0.89
CA ILE A 408 10.22 -24.04 0.08
C ILE A 408 9.40 -23.02 0.87
N PHE A 409 8.34 -23.44 1.55
CA PHE A 409 7.52 -22.54 2.36
C PHE A 409 8.33 -21.87 3.48
N LEU A 410 9.14 -22.65 4.20
CA LEU A 410 9.98 -22.15 5.28
C LEU A 410 11.04 -21.17 4.75
N SER A 411 11.72 -21.52 3.66
CA SER A 411 12.77 -20.68 3.08
C SER A 411 12.22 -19.36 2.53
N LEU A 412 11.05 -19.40 1.86
CA LEU A 412 10.35 -18.20 1.39
C LEU A 412 9.86 -17.35 2.57
N SER A 413 9.31 -17.97 3.62
CA SER A 413 8.85 -17.25 4.81
C SER A 413 9.99 -16.51 5.52
N ILE A 414 11.16 -17.15 5.66
CA ILE A 414 12.37 -16.52 6.23
C ILE A 414 12.82 -15.35 5.34
N TYR A 415 12.88 -15.56 4.02
CA TYR A 415 13.25 -14.54 3.04
C TYR A 415 12.32 -13.32 3.12
N LEU A 416 11.00 -13.54 3.14
CA LEU A 416 10.00 -12.49 3.24
C LEU A 416 10.12 -11.70 4.54
N THR A 417 10.29 -12.40 5.67
CA THR A 417 10.41 -11.78 6.99
C THR A 417 11.62 -10.83 7.06
N ILE A 418 12.78 -11.31 6.60
CA ILE A 418 14.01 -10.49 6.54
C ILE A 418 13.81 -9.29 5.61
N THR A 419 13.23 -9.53 4.42
CA THR A 419 13.01 -8.49 3.41
C THR A 419 12.08 -7.39 3.93
N ILE A 420 10.97 -7.73 4.56
CA ILE A 420 10.00 -6.76 5.09
C ILE A 420 10.64 -5.96 6.23
N TYR A 421 11.26 -6.65 7.20
CA TYR A 421 11.85 -6.00 8.38
C TYR A 421 12.93 -4.98 8.01
N ILE A 422 13.82 -5.32 7.08
CA ILE A 422 14.88 -4.41 6.65
C ILE A 422 14.30 -3.31 5.75
N SER A 423 13.36 -3.64 4.86
CA SER A 423 12.68 -2.66 4.00
C SER A 423 11.96 -1.57 4.79
N GLU A 424 11.31 -1.91 5.90
CA GLU A 424 10.65 -0.92 6.77
C GLU A 424 11.66 0.02 7.46
N ARG A 425 12.80 -0.51 7.91
CA ARG A 425 13.87 0.34 8.46
C ARG A 425 14.47 1.25 7.39
N ARG A 426 14.72 0.70 6.21
CA ARG A 426 15.22 1.46 5.06
C ARG A 426 14.24 2.54 4.60
N ALA A 427 12.93 2.33 4.76
CA ALA A 427 11.93 3.36 4.46
C ALA A 427 12.16 4.63 5.30
N LYS A 428 12.44 4.49 6.60
CA LYS A 428 12.80 5.64 7.48
C LYS A 428 14.09 6.33 7.05
N LEU A 429 15.09 5.57 6.61
CA LEU A 429 16.34 6.16 6.08
C LEU A 429 16.09 6.94 4.78
N ASN A 430 15.22 6.44 3.91
CA ASN A 430 14.82 7.14 2.69
C ASN A 430 14.03 8.41 2.98
N GLU A 431 13.24 8.44 4.05
CA GLU A 431 12.51 9.64 4.49
C GLU A 431 13.49 10.75 4.90
N VAL A 432 14.48 10.41 5.75
CA VAL A 432 15.56 11.34 6.14
C VAL A 432 16.36 11.81 4.91
N LEU A 433 16.66 10.91 3.98
CA LEU A 433 17.32 11.27 2.72
C LEU A 433 16.49 12.29 1.93
N ASN A 434 15.20 12.03 1.75
CA ASN A 434 14.31 12.91 0.99
C ASN A 434 14.18 14.28 1.67
N GLU A 435 14.07 14.32 3.00
CA GLU A 435 14.05 15.57 3.76
C GLU A 435 15.33 16.40 3.54
N ARG A 436 16.51 15.76 3.60
CA ARG A 436 17.79 16.43 3.35
C ARG A 436 17.91 16.91 1.90
N LYS A 437 17.45 16.11 0.93
CA LYS A 437 17.40 16.49 -0.49
C LYS A 437 16.47 17.68 -0.73
N ASN A 438 15.27 17.66 -0.14
CA ASN A 438 14.31 18.75 -0.26
C ASN A 438 14.83 20.04 0.39
N ASN A 439 15.50 19.95 1.56
CA ASN A 439 16.11 21.11 2.21
C ASN A 439 17.27 21.68 1.37
N LEU A 440 18.12 20.81 0.80
CA LEU A 440 19.18 21.21 -0.13
C LEU A 440 18.59 21.94 -1.35
N GLU A 441 17.59 21.35 -2.01
CA GLU A 441 16.89 21.95 -3.17
C GLU A 441 16.25 23.30 -2.81
N LYS A 442 15.55 23.37 -1.67
CA LYS A 442 14.92 24.61 -1.23
C LYS A 442 15.95 25.71 -1.02
N LYS A 443 17.06 25.41 -0.32
CA LYS A 443 18.12 26.40 -0.06
C LYS A 443 18.87 26.82 -1.30
N THR A 444 19.09 25.92 -2.26
CA THR A 444 19.71 26.30 -3.54
C THR A 444 18.78 27.17 -4.37
N LEU A 445 17.49 26.84 -4.46
CA LEU A 445 16.52 27.65 -5.18
C LEU A 445 16.35 29.05 -4.54
N GLU A 446 16.32 29.14 -3.21
CA GLU A 446 16.29 30.43 -2.49
C GLU A 446 17.52 31.29 -2.82
N ALA A 447 18.71 30.69 -2.85
CA ALA A 447 19.95 31.39 -3.19
C ALA A 447 19.95 31.82 -4.68
N LEU A 448 19.48 30.95 -5.58
CA LEU A 448 19.40 31.21 -7.02
C LEU A 448 18.38 32.30 -7.36
N ALA A 449 17.22 32.28 -6.74
CA ALA A 449 16.19 33.32 -6.88
C ALA A 449 16.72 34.70 -6.42
N ASN A 450 17.58 34.71 -5.40
CA ASN A 450 18.17 35.91 -4.83
C ASN A 450 19.63 36.15 -5.27
N VAL A 451 20.04 35.63 -6.43
CA VAL A 451 21.42 35.79 -6.95
C VAL A 451 21.86 37.24 -6.98
N LYS A 452 20.96 38.17 -7.32
CA LYS A 452 21.27 39.61 -7.30
C LYS A 452 21.73 40.06 -5.92
N PHE A 453 21.05 39.64 -4.86
CA PHE A 453 21.40 40.01 -3.49
C PHE A 453 22.72 39.36 -3.05
N VAL A 454 22.94 38.10 -3.40
CA VAL A 454 24.20 37.39 -3.13
C VAL A 454 25.38 38.10 -3.80
N LYS A 455 25.21 38.53 -5.06
CA LYS A 455 26.21 39.26 -5.85
C LYS A 455 26.47 40.67 -5.29
N LEU A 456 25.42 41.39 -4.92
CA LEU A 456 25.54 42.73 -4.34
C LEU A 456 26.32 42.71 -3.02
N ASN A 457 26.20 41.63 -2.24
CA ASN A 457 26.89 41.50 -0.95
C ASN A 457 28.21 40.71 -1.03
N ALA A 458 28.65 40.27 -2.21
CA ALA A 458 29.86 39.45 -2.39
C ALA A 458 29.94 38.22 -1.46
N THR A 459 28.81 37.53 -1.25
CA THR A 459 28.67 36.41 -0.30
C THR A 459 28.75 35.02 -0.95
N GLU A 460 29.29 34.92 -2.17
CA GLU A 460 29.29 33.66 -2.93
C GLU A 460 30.03 32.52 -2.21
N TYR A 461 31.16 32.83 -1.57
CA TYR A 461 31.92 31.83 -0.81
C TYR A 461 31.11 31.26 0.37
N HIS A 462 30.40 32.13 1.08
CA HIS A 462 29.56 31.73 2.21
C HIS A 462 28.40 30.81 1.78
N GLU A 463 27.71 31.15 0.68
CA GLU A 463 26.66 30.28 0.13
C GLU A 463 27.24 28.97 -0.42
N THR A 464 28.45 28.99 -0.97
CA THR A 464 29.13 27.76 -1.42
C THR A 464 29.45 26.84 -0.23
N GLU A 465 29.97 27.37 0.88
CA GLU A 465 30.27 26.58 2.08
C GLU A 465 29.00 26.04 2.75
N LYS A 466 27.91 26.80 2.71
CA LYS A 466 26.60 26.34 3.18
C LYS A 466 26.05 25.21 2.30
N PHE A 467 26.20 25.32 0.98
CA PHE A 467 25.84 24.27 0.04
C PHE A 467 26.66 23.00 0.27
N THR A 468 27.98 23.10 0.45
CA THR A 468 28.83 21.92 0.71
C THR A 468 28.44 21.23 2.02
N LYS A 469 28.20 21.97 3.11
CA LYS A 469 27.74 21.40 4.39
C LYS A 469 26.41 20.65 4.27
N LEU A 470 25.43 21.21 3.56
CA LEU A 470 24.16 20.53 3.30
C LEU A 470 24.34 19.33 2.37
N GLY A 471 25.24 19.44 1.39
CA GLY A 471 25.62 18.37 0.48
C GLY A 471 26.25 17.18 1.20
N GLU A 472 27.16 17.40 2.14
CA GLU A 472 27.78 16.37 2.97
C GLU A 472 26.74 15.61 3.80
N GLN A 473 25.78 16.31 4.41
CA GLN A 473 24.70 15.68 5.16
C GLN A 473 23.83 14.79 4.24
N CYS A 474 23.55 15.26 3.02
CA CYS A 474 22.84 14.47 2.02
C CYS A 474 23.66 13.24 1.60
N GLN A 475 24.96 13.38 1.41
CA GLN A 475 25.87 12.28 1.05
C GLN A 475 25.94 11.21 2.15
N ILE A 476 25.99 11.60 3.42
CA ILE A 476 25.95 10.66 4.55
C ILE A 476 24.61 9.91 4.58
N ALA A 477 23.48 10.60 4.38
CA ALA A 477 22.19 9.96 4.28
C ALA A 477 22.10 8.99 3.08
N GLU A 478 22.64 9.37 1.93
CA GLU A 478 22.65 8.53 0.72
C GLU A 478 23.52 7.29 0.89
N THR A 479 24.74 7.45 1.38
CA THR A 479 25.64 6.32 1.63
C THR A 479 25.07 5.34 2.66
N THR A 480 24.41 5.82 3.73
CA THR A 480 23.76 4.94 4.72
C THR A 480 22.56 4.20 4.12
N THR A 481 21.74 4.85 3.30
CA THR A 481 20.65 4.16 2.58
C THR A 481 21.17 3.11 1.61
N LEU A 482 22.24 3.38 0.86
CA LEU A 482 22.86 2.42 -0.06
C LEU A 482 23.48 1.23 0.69
N LYS A 483 24.24 1.47 1.76
CA LYS A 483 24.78 0.40 2.61
C LYS A 483 23.68 -0.54 3.11
N SER A 484 22.51 0.00 3.48
CA SER A 484 21.36 -0.82 3.90
C SER A 484 20.81 -1.72 2.79
N LEU A 485 20.83 -1.26 1.53
CA LEU A 485 20.44 -2.05 0.36
C LEU A 485 21.41 -3.20 0.10
N TRP A 486 22.73 -2.94 0.16
CA TRP A 486 23.73 -3.99 -0.02
C TRP A 486 23.66 -5.05 1.08
N PHE A 487 23.42 -4.62 2.33
CA PHE A 487 23.20 -5.54 3.45
C PHE A 487 21.96 -6.42 3.27
N LEU A 488 20.85 -5.84 2.77
CA LEU A 488 19.65 -6.61 2.42
C LEU A 488 19.95 -7.66 1.34
N ASN A 489 20.59 -7.25 0.24
CA ASN A 489 20.93 -8.14 -0.87
C ASN A 489 21.84 -9.29 -0.41
N LEU A 490 22.81 -9.01 0.47
CA LEU A 490 23.68 -10.04 1.04
C LEU A 490 22.88 -11.09 1.83
N LEU A 491 21.97 -10.66 2.70
CA LEU A 491 21.14 -11.58 3.50
C LEU A 491 20.17 -12.38 2.62
N GLN A 492 19.56 -11.74 1.63
CA GLN A 492 18.69 -12.40 0.66
C GLN A 492 19.42 -13.49 -0.12
N ASN A 493 20.63 -13.18 -0.61
CA ASN A 493 21.47 -14.15 -1.33
C ASN A 493 21.92 -15.29 -0.41
N MET A 494 22.26 -15.01 0.86
CA MET A 494 22.58 -16.05 1.84
C MET A 494 21.41 -17.00 2.05
N VAL A 495 20.20 -16.49 2.27
CA VAL A 495 19.00 -17.32 2.45
C VAL A 495 18.71 -18.15 1.20
N MET A 496 18.78 -17.54 0.02
CA MET A 496 18.61 -18.23 -1.26
C MET A 496 19.61 -19.38 -1.41
N ASN A 497 20.91 -19.12 -1.23
CA ASN A 497 21.96 -20.13 -1.38
C ASN A 497 21.86 -21.25 -0.34
N VAL A 498 21.52 -20.92 0.92
CA VAL A 498 21.30 -21.95 1.95
C VAL A 498 20.07 -22.81 1.61
N SER A 499 18.99 -22.20 1.12
CA SER A 499 17.79 -22.95 0.71
C SER A 499 18.07 -23.88 -0.48
N LEU A 500 18.83 -23.39 -1.46
CA LEU A 500 19.25 -24.16 -2.61
C LEU A 500 20.18 -25.30 -2.18
N LEU A 501 21.13 -25.04 -1.28
CA LEU A 501 22.03 -26.05 -0.72
C LEU A 501 21.26 -27.15 0.01
N VAL A 502 20.39 -26.80 0.96
CA VAL A 502 19.63 -27.79 1.75
C VAL A 502 18.68 -28.58 0.84
N GLY A 503 17.98 -27.91 -0.08
CA GLY A 503 17.12 -28.57 -1.05
C GLY A 503 17.89 -29.47 -2.03
N SER A 504 19.07 -29.04 -2.46
CA SER A 504 19.93 -29.82 -3.37
C SER A 504 20.45 -31.09 -2.71
N ILE A 505 20.88 -31.03 -1.44
CA ILE A 505 21.30 -32.19 -0.66
C ILE A 505 20.14 -33.16 -0.47
N TYR A 506 18.96 -32.65 -0.09
CA TYR A 506 17.78 -33.49 0.12
C TYR A 506 17.31 -34.17 -1.17
N CYS A 507 17.30 -33.44 -2.29
CA CYS A 507 16.99 -33.98 -3.61
C CYS A 507 18.01 -35.03 -4.05
N SER A 508 19.31 -34.77 -3.87
CA SER A 508 20.36 -35.73 -4.20
C SER A 508 20.25 -37.02 -3.37
N TRP A 509 19.89 -36.91 -2.09
CA TRP A 509 19.72 -38.07 -1.21
C TRP A 509 18.53 -38.94 -1.65
N LEU A 510 17.40 -38.35 -2.03
CA LEU A 510 16.24 -39.08 -2.56
C LEU A 510 16.54 -39.78 -3.89
N ILE A 511 17.29 -39.12 -4.79
CA ILE A 511 17.70 -39.70 -6.07
C ILE A 511 18.58 -40.93 -5.85
N THR A 512 19.49 -40.92 -4.87
CA THR A 512 20.44 -42.02 -4.64
C THR A 512 19.90 -43.16 -3.80
N THR A 513 18.89 -42.93 -2.95
CA THR A 513 18.40 -43.93 -1.99
C THR A 513 17.06 -44.57 -2.35
N GLU A 514 16.13 -43.80 -2.91
CA GLU A 514 14.76 -44.27 -3.16
C GLU A 514 14.46 -44.47 -4.66
N GLU A 515 15.37 -44.07 -5.56
CA GLU A 515 15.20 -44.07 -7.04
C GLU A 515 13.90 -43.43 -7.56
N ALA A 516 13.17 -42.71 -6.69
CA ALA A 516 11.86 -42.15 -6.99
C ALA A 516 11.91 -40.86 -7.84
N LEU A 517 13.08 -40.22 -7.95
CA LEU A 517 13.28 -38.94 -8.63
C LEU A 517 14.44 -39.03 -9.62
N SER A 518 14.34 -38.31 -10.73
CA SER A 518 15.37 -38.30 -11.77
C SER A 518 16.35 -37.13 -11.64
N ILE A 519 17.48 -37.17 -12.37
CA ILE A 519 18.42 -36.04 -12.42
C ILE A 519 17.78 -34.77 -13.00
N GLY A 520 16.80 -34.91 -13.91
CA GLY A 520 16.00 -33.79 -14.39
C GLY A 520 15.13 -33.13 -13.30
N ASP A 521 14.69 -33.88 -12.29
CA ASP A 521 13.93 -33.33 -11.15
C ASP A 521 14.76 -32.37 -10.30
N PHE A 522 16.06 -32.63 -10.17
CA PHE A 522 16.99 -31.72 -9.52
C PHE A 522 17.06 -30.37 -10.22
N VAL A 523 17.19 -30.37 -11.55
CA VAL A 523 17.26 -29.12 -12.34
C VAL A 523 15.91 -28.40 -12.34
N LEU A 524 14.80 -29.14 -12.33
CA LEU A 524 13.48 -28.55 -12.13
C LEU A 524 13.41 -27.81 -10.80
N PHE A 525 13.80 -28.47 -9.71
CA PHE A 525 13.79 -27.87 -8.37
C PHE A 525 14.66 -26.61 -8.31
N ALA A 526 15.91 -26.69 -8.77
CA ALA A 526 16.84 -25.56 -8.74
C ALA A 526 16.37 -24.38 -9.60
N SER A 527 15.95 -24.63 -10.84
CA SER A 527 15.49 -23.58 -11.77
C SER A 527 14.22 -22.89 -11.27
N PHE A 528 13.26 -23.67 -10.75
CA PHE A 528 12.02 -23.12 -10.22
C PHE A 528 12.26 -22.30 -8.95
N LEU A 529 13.12 -22.78 -8.04
CA LEU A 529 13.47 -22.07 -6.80
C LEU A 529 14.18 -20.74 -7.09
N LEU A 530 15.18 -20.73 -7.98
CA LEU A 530 15.86 -19.49 -8.39
C LEU A 530 14.89 -18.46 -8.99
N ARG A 531 13.91 -18.93 -9.76
CA ARG A 531 12.88 -18.10 -10.37
C ARG A 531 11.96 -17.46 -9.34
N LEU A 532 11.49 -18.22 -8.35
CA LEU A 532 10.72 -17.67 -7.23
C LEU A 532 11.52 -16.57 -6.52
N TYR A 533 12.78 -16.82 -6.20
CA TYR A 533 13.63 -15.81 -5.55
C TYR A 533 13.85 -14.56 -6.41
N SER A 534 13.94 -14.71 -7.73
CA SER A 534 14.02 -13.58 -8.65
C SER A 534 12.79 -12.67 -8.54
N ASP A 535 11.58 -13.24 -8.58
CA ASP A 535 10.33 -12.48 -8.41
C ASP A 535 10.26 -11.84 -7.00
N LEU A 536 10.66 -12.58 -5.96
CA LEU A 536 10.68 -12.10 -4.57
C LEU A 536 11.68 -10.96 -4.32
N SER A 537 12.79 -10.90 -5.04
CA SER A 537 13.83 -9.88 -4.85
C SER A 537 13.31 -8.46 -5.07
N SER A 538 12.33 -8.31 -5.94
CA SER A 538 11.68 -7.03 -6.24
C SER A 538 10.54 -6.70 -5.28
N LEU A 539 10.15 -7.58 -4.37
CA LEU A 539 9.06 -7.30 -3.42
C LEU A 539 9.31 -6.04 -2.58
N GLY A 540 10.55 -5.79 -2.17
CA GLY A 540 10.90 -4.62 -1.38
C GLY A 540 10.59 -3.30 -2.10
N SER A 541 10.84 -3.23 -3.42
CA SER A 541 10.50 -2.05 -4.23
C SER A 541 9.00 -1.97 -4.46
N TYR A 542 8.32 -3.08 -4.75
CA TYR A 542 6.86 -3.11 -4.92
C TYR A 542 6.12 -2.67 -3.66
N TYR A 543 6.53 -3.14 -2.49
CA TYR A 543 5.95 -2.75 -1.22
C TYR A 543 6.08 -1.24 -0.98
N LYS A 544 7.27 -0.68 -1.23
CA LYS A 544 7.49 0.77 -1.15
C LYS A 544 6.61 1.53 -2.14
N SER A 545 6.56 1.09 -3.39
CA SER A 545 5.73 1.72 -4.43
C SER A 545 4.25 1.69 -4.07
N ILE A 546 3.75 0.57 -3.54
CA ILE A 546 2.35 0.45 -3.11
C ILE A 546 2.06 1.38 -1.94
N LYS A 547 2.92 1.42 -0.91
CA LYS A 547 2.76 2.35 0.21
C LYS A 547 2.75 3.80 -0.24
N LYS A 548 3.70 4.18 -1.09
CA LYS A 548 3.79 5.54 -1.64
C LYS A 548 2.54 5.88 -2.45
N SER A 549 2.18 5.04 -3.42
CA SER A 549 1.01 5.29 -4.27
C SER A 549 -0.31 5.28 -3.49
N PHE A 550 -0.39 4.49 -2.42
CA PHE A 550 -1.54 4.54 -1.51
C PHE A 550 -1.62 5.88 -0.76
N TYR A 551 -0.50 6.35 -0.22
CA TYR A 551 -0.42 7.62 0.51
C TYR A 551 -0.71 8.83 -0.39
N ASP A 552 -0.06 8.92 -1.55
CA ASP A 552 -0.23 10.02 -2.49
C ASP A 552 -1.68 10.07 -3.03
N MET A 553 -2.29 8.90 -3.24
CA MET A 553 -3.71 8.80 -3.59
C MET A 553 -4.62 9.26 -2.42
N GLU A 554 -4.28 8.89 -1.18
CA GLU A 554 -5.06 9.29 0.00
C GLU A 554 -5.03 10.82 0.19
N ILE A 555 -3.86 11.44 0.05
CA ILE A 555 -3.75 12.91 0.06
C ILE A 555 -4.64 13.50 -1.02
N ALA A 556 -4.43 13.10 -2.29
CA ALA A 556 -5.18 13.68 -3.40
C ALA A 556 -6.70 13.55 -3.21
N LEU A 557 -7.18 12.40 -2.73
CA LEU A 557 -8.61 12.16 -2.49
C LEU A 557 -9.16 12.94 -1.28
N ASN A 558 -8.37 13.11 -0.22
CA ASN A 558 -8.81 13.88 0.95
C ASN A 558 -9.08 15.34 0.58
N TYR A 559 -8.27 15.94 -0.29
CA TYR A 559 -8.53 17.28 -0.83
C TYR A 559 -9.81 17.32 -1.67
N THR A 560 -10.12 16.24 -2.42
CA THR A 560 -11.38 16.19 -3.20
C THR A 560 -12.63 16.00 -2.35
N ASP A 561 -12.55 15.22 -1.26
CA ASP A 561 -13.70 14.89 -0.41
C ASP A 561 -14.13 16.10 0.46
N TYR A 562 -13.21 17.01 0.79
CA TYR A 562 -13.49 18.22 1.58
C TYR A 562 -14.49 19.18 0.91
N TYR A 563 -14.46 19.30 -0.42
CA TYR A 563 -15.36 20.21 -1.16
C TYR A 563 -16.80 19.70 -1.23
N LEU A 564 -17.01 18.38 -1.36
CA LEU A 564 -18.35 17.77 -1.53
C LEU A 564 -19.28 18.01 -0.31
N LEU A 565 -18.72 18.31 0.86
CA LEU A 565 -19.49 18.57 2.07
C LEU A 565 -20.08 20.00 2.13
N LYS A 566 -19.50 20.97 1.41
CA LYS A 566 -19.93 22.38 1.44
C LYS A 566 -21.00 22.73 0.40
N SER A 567 -21.17 21.94 -0.65
CA SER A 567 -21.99 22.30 -1.83
C SER A 567 -23.51 22.01 -1.70
N ARG A 568 -24.11 22.12 -0.52
CA ARG A 568 -25.56 21.86 -0.36
C ARG A 568 -26.39 23.14 -0.56
N ASN A 569 -27.16 23.15 -1.66
CA ASN A 569 -28.29 24.04 -1.96
C ASN A 569 -28.00 25.56 -1.97
N LEU A 570 -27.13 26.01 -2.87
CA LEU A 570 -26.93 27.44 -3.16
C LEU A 570 -27.93 27.90 -4.23
N LYS A 571 -28.38 29.16 -4.16
CA LYS A 571 -29.25 29.79 -5.16
C LYS A 571 -28.42 30.64 -6.13
N ASN A 572 -28.84 30.73 -7.39
CA ASN A 572 -28.24 31.66 -8.32
C ASN A 572 -28.57 33.10 -7.91
N PHE A 573 -27.62 34.01 -8.07
CA PHE A 573 -27.85 35.42 -7.82
C PHE A 573 -28.78 36.03 -8.89
N GLU A 574 -29.83 36.70 -8.43
CA GLU A 574 -30.73 37.49 -9.26
C GLU A 574 -30.45 38.96 -9.05
N TYR A 575 -29.94 39.65 -10.06
CA TYR A 575 -29.72 41.10 -10.00
C TYR A 575 -31.06 41.84 -9.97
N GLN A 576 -31.18 42.82 -9.08
CA GLN A 576 -32.35 43.69 -8.99
C GLN A 576 -31.98 45.16 -9.16
N ASN A 577 -31.25 45.72 -8.19
CA ASN A 577 -31.01 47.16 -8.07
C ASN A 577 -29.52 47.50 -7.80
N GLY A 578 -28.62 46.52 -7.67
CA GLY A 578 -27.19 46.75 -7.43
C GLY A 578 -26.84 47.28 -6.02
N ILE A 579 -27.68 47.05 -5.00
CA ILE A 579 -27.46 47.58 -3.64
C ILE A 579 -26.58 46.61 -2.83
N LEU A 580 -25.49 47.11 -2.23
CA LEU A 580 -24.63 46.34 -1.33
C LEU A 580 -24.76 46.84 0.11
N ARG A 581 -25.06 45.95 1.07
CA ARG A 581 -25.19 46.28 2.49
C ARG A 581 -24.34 45.38 3.38
N PHE A 582 -23.56 46.00 4.26
CA PHE A 582 -22.84 45.38 5.36
C PHE A 582 -23.60 45.64 6.67
N GLU A 583 -24.04 44.57 7.33
CA GLU A 583 -24.80 44.60 8.58
C GLU A 583 -24.03 43.87 9.68
N GLY A 584 -23.26 44.61 10.48
CA GLY A 584 -22.59 44.15 11.68
C GLY A 584 -21.50 43.11 11.42
N VAL A 585 -20.75 43.27 10.33
CA VAL A 585 -19.79 42.25 9.87
C VAL A 585 -18.54 42.26 10.72
N SER A 586 -18.12 41.08 11.21
CA SER A 586 -16.86 40.88 11.93
C SER A 586 -16.02 39.76 11.32
N PHE A 587 -14.71 39.96 11.22
CA PHE A 587 -13.77 38.97 10.65
C PHE A 587 -13.10 38.09 11.71
N ASP A 588 -12.84 38.62 12.91
CA ASP A 588 -12.08 37.90 13.94
C ASP A 588 -12.98 37.15 14.93
N ASN A 589 -12.47 36.01 15.40
CA ASN A 589 -13.12 35.13 16.38
C ASN A 589 -12.43 35.27 17.74
N PHE A 590 -12.56 36.43 18.40
CA PHE A 590 -12.04 36.63 19.75
C PHE A 590 -13.17 36.58 20.77
N ALA A 591 -13.15 35.54 21.62
CA ALA A 591 -13.90 35.48 22.86
C ALA A 591 -13.33 36.52 23.85
N GLY A 592 -13.72 37.79 23.70
CA GLY A 592 -13.33 38.82 24.68
C GLY A 592 -13.58 40.26 24.25
N ASN A 593 -13.27 40.61 22.99
CA ASN A 593 -13.57 41.92 22.42
C ASN A 593 -14.25 41.70 21.05
N PRO A 594 -15.51 42.11 20.85
CA PRO A 594 -16.08 42.11 19.51
C PRO A 594 -15.23 43.08 18.68
N GLY A 595 -14.55 42.57 17.64
CA GLY A 595 -13.95 43.46 16.64
C GLY A 595 -15.01 44.43 16.11
N ASP A 596 -14.61 45.66 15.81
CA ASP A 596 -15.52 46.73 15.39
C ASP A 596 -16.45 46.26 14.27
N ALA A 597 -17.75 46.22 14.55
CA ALA A 597 -18.74 45.71 13.62
C ALA A 597 -18.90 46.69 12.44
N ILE A 598 -18.58 46.24 11.23
CA ILE A 598 -18.58 47.10 10.04
C ILE A 598 -20.01 47.22 9.50
N ASN A 599 -20.48 48.47 9.38
CA ASN A 599 -21.81 48.81 8.86
C ASN A 599 -21.69 49.91 7.79
N PHE A 600 -21.99 49.57 6.54
CA PHE A 600 -22.13 50.57 5.46
C PHE A 600 -23.04 50.03 4.35
N SER A 601 -23.58 50.94 3.54
CA SER A 601 -24.34 50.63 2.34
C SER A 601 -23.79 51.39 1.14
N ILE A 602 -23.78 50.73 -0.01
CA ILE A 602 -23.44 51.32 -1.31
C ILE A 602 -24.72 51.26 -2.16
N GLU A 603 -25.20 52.44 -2.54
CA GLU A 603 -26.36 52.60 -3.42
C GLU A 603 -25.93 52.45 -4.90
N PRO A 604 -26.87 52.14 -5.82
CA PRO A 604 -26.57 52.06 -7.25
C PRO A 604 -25.92 53.34 -7.78
N ASP A 605 -25.00 53.18 -8.74
CA ASP A 605 -24.23 54.23 -9.39
C ASP A 605 -23.35 55.10 -8.47
N GLN A 606 -23.24 54.72 -7.18
CA GLN A 606 -22.40 55.43 -6.22
C GLN A 606 -20.93 55.04 -6.36
N LYS A 607 -20.06 56.04 -6.48
CA LYS A 607 -18.59 55.85 -6.43
C LYS A 607 -18.12 55.99 -4.98
N VAL A 608 -17.59 54.91 -4.42
CA VAL A 608 -17.12 54.85 -3.03
C VAL A 608 -15.63 54.57 -2.99
N GLY A 609 -14.87 55.38 -2.27
CA GLY A 609 -13.46 55.14 -1.97
C GLY A 609 -13.30 54.49 -0.60
N LEU A 610 -12.67 53.32 -0.54
CA LEU A 610 -12.32 52.65 0.71
C LEU A 610 -10.86 52.93 1.03
N THR A 611 -10.59 53.49 2.21
CA THR A 611 -9.24 53.74 2.72
C THR A 611 -9.10 53.11 4.10
N GLY A 612 -7.91 52.63 4.44
CA GLY A 612 -7.66 51.89 5.67
C GLY A 612 -6.21 52.03 6.13
N CYS A 613 -5.95 51.75 7.41
CA CYS A 613 -4.62 51.86 8.00
C CYS A 613 -3.66 50.77 7.50
N THR A 614 -4.21 49.60 7.12
CA THR A 614 -3.43 48.49 6.57
C THR A 614 -4.05 47.98 5.26
N SER A 615 -3.20 47.57 4.31
CA SER A 615 -3.65 46.95 3.06
C SER A 615 -4.45 45.67 3.30
N HIS A 616 -4.12 44.94 4.36
CA HIS A 616 -4.75 43.68 4.72
C HIS A 616 -6.23 43.83 5.12
N GLU A 617 -6.63 44.93 5.77
CA GLU A 617 -8.02 45.16 6.16
C GLU A 617 -8.93 45.38 4.94
N ILE A 618 -8.44 46.13 3.95
CA ILE A 618 -9.15 46.39 2.70
C ILE A 618 -9.25 45.10 1.88
N GLU A 619 -8.16 44.33 1.79
CA GLU A 619 -8.14 43.02 1.14
C GLU A 619 -9.18 42.06 1.74
N LYS A 620 -9.33 42.02 3.07
CA LYS A 620 -10.34 41.17 3.71
C LYS A 620 -11.77 41.55 3.30
N ILE A 621 -12.07 42.84 3.16
CA ILE A 621 -13.39 43.32 2.73
C ILE A 621 -13.65 42.87 1.28
N GLU A 622 -12.67 43.08 0.40
CA GLU A 622 -12.70 42.67 -1.01
C GLU A 622 -12.91 41.15 -1.17
N GLU A 623 -12.12 40.36 -0.46
CA GLU A 623 -12.20 38.89 -0.49
C GLU A 623 -13.57 38.38 -0.03
N VAL A 624 -14.17 39.01 0.98
CA VAL A 624 -15.48 38.60 1.47
C VAL A 624 -16.60 39.06 0.52
N MET A 625 -16.49 40.23 -0.10
CA MET A 625 -17.42 40.69 -1.15
C MET A 625 -17.46 39.74 -2.34
N LEU A 626 -16.30 39.17 -2.72
CA LEU A 626 -16.16 38.17 -3.79
C LEU A 626 -16.43 36.72 -3.34
N LYS A 627 -16.82 36.53 -2.07
CA LYS A 627 -17.00 35.21 -1.44
C LYS A 627 -15.77 34.31 -1.62
N LEU A 628 -14.57 34.88 -1.59
CA LEU A 628 -13.31 34.15 -1.51
C LEU A 628 -13.07 33.69 -0.06
N ASN A 629 -13.45 34.54 0.91
CA ASN A 629 -13.35 34.27 2.34
C ASN A 629 -14.70 34.35 3.07
N SER A 630 -14.78 33.68 4.22
CA SER A 630 -15.94 33.71 5.10
C SER A 630 -15.73 34.68 6.25
N TYR A 631 -16.78 35.40 6.61
CA TYR A 631 -16.83 36.27 7.80
C TYR A 631 -17.43 35.53 9.00
N PHE A 632 -17.12 35.96 10.23
CA PHE A 632 -17.50 35.30 11.47
C PHE A 632 -18.94 35.65 11.89
N SER A 633 -19.22 36.95 12.09
CA SER A 633 -20.55 37.44 12.47
C SER A 633 -21.04 38.57 11.56
N GLY A 634 -22.34 38.89 11.63
CA GLY A 634 -23.02 39.85 10.75
C GLY A 634 -23.67 39.22 9.51
N MET A 635 -24.07 40.06 8.56
CA MET A 635 -24.61 39.69 7.26
C MET A 635 -24.14 40.66 6.17
N ILE A 636 -23.86 40.11 4.99
CA ILE A 636 -23.58 40.90 3.78
C ILE A 636 -24.65 40.57 2.75
N LYS A 637 -25.35 41.59 2.25
CA LYS A 637 -26.44 41.43 1.30
C LYS A 637 -26.13 42.15 0.00
N TYR A 638 -26.26 41.46 -1.12
CA TYR A 638 -26.41 42.06 -2.45
C TYR A 638 -27.89 41.99 -2.83
N ASP A 639 -28.53 43.12 -3.13
CA ASP A 639 -29.95 43.18 -3.50
C ASP A 639 -30.87 42.38 -2.55
N ASN A 640 -30.66 42.57 -1.25
CA ASN A 640 -31.32 41.87 -0.14
C ASN A 640 -31.10 40.33 -0.07
N GLN A 641 -30.22 39.77 -0.90
CA GLN A 641 -29.82 38.36 -0.87
C GLN A 641 -28.49 38.21 -0.12
N ASP A 642 -28.43 37.33 0.88
CA ASP A 642 -27.21 37.08 1.65
C ASP A 642 -26.16 36.36 0.78
N VAL A 643 -24.95 36.91 0.72
CA VAL A 643 -23.76 36.36 0.05
C VAL A 643 -23.55 34.87 0.38
N ARG A 644 -23.80 34.46 1.62
CA ARG A 644 -23.61 33.06 2.05
C ARG A 644 -24.52 32.08 1.29
N SER A 645 -25.72 32.51 0.93
CA SER A 645 -26.75 31.67 0.26
C SER A 645 -26.59 31.57 -1.25
N LEU A 646 -25.73 32.39 -1.86
CA LEU A 646 -25.57 32.51 -3.31
C LEU A 646 -24.53 31.56 -3.90
N GLU A 647 -24.71 31.16 -5.16
CA GLU A 647 -23.69 30.41 -5.90
C GLU A 647 -22.52 31.32 -6.30
N GLU A 648 -21.28 30.90 -5.99
CA GLU A 648 -20.05 31.68 -6.21
C GLU A 648 -19.87 32.10 -7.68
N GLU A 649 -20.18 31.22 -8.62
CA GLU A 649 -20.03 31.49 -10.05
C GLU A 649 -21.00 32.58 -10.51
N SER A 650 -22.25 32.54 -10.05
CA SER A 650 -23.26 33.56 -10.39
C SER A 650 -22.90 34.94 -9.83
N LEU A 651 -22.35 34.99 -8.61
CA LEU A 651 -21.93 36.23 -7.96
C LEU A 651 -20.71 36.85 -8.64
N ARG A 652 -19.65 36.06 -8.84
CA ARG A 652 -18.36 36.57 -9.39
C ARG A 652 -18.45 37.01 -10.84
N ARG A 653 -19.43 36.53 -11.61
CA ARG A 653 -19.67 36.99 -12.99
C ARG A 653 -20.11 38.46 -13.09
N LEU A 654 -20.69 39.00 -12.02
CA LEU A 654 -21.22 40.37 -11.98
C LEU A 654 -20.28 41.34 -11.26
N ILE A 655 -19.16 40.85 -10.74
CA ILE A 655 -18.17 41.67 -10.05
C ILE A 655 -16.89 41.70 -10.88
N GLY A 656 -16.51 42.87 -11.38
CA GLY A 656 -15.19 43.12 -11.95
C GLY A 656 -14.21 43.53 -10.87
N LEU A 657 -13.07 42.85 -10.77
CA LEU A 657 -11.97 43.26 -9.91
C LEU A 657 -10.78 43.68 -10.76
N LEU A 658 -10.21 44.84 -10.45
CA LEU A 658 -8.95 45.34 -11.00
C LEU A 658 -7.96 45.58 -9.89
N ASP A 659 -6.83 44.88 -9.96
CA ASP A 659 -5.66 45.21 -9.18
C ASP A 659 -4.65 45.94 -10.08
N LEU A 660 -4.48 47.25 -9.87
CA LEU A 660 -3.57 48.08 -10.65
C LEU A 660 -2.11 47.90 -10.25
N ASN A 661 -1.84 47.24 -9.12
CA ASN A 661 -0.51 47.06 -8.55
C ASN A 661 0.12 45.70 -8.93
N ASP A 662 -0.69 44.66 -9.18
CA ASP A 662 -0.21 43.31 -9.55
C ASP A 662 -0.99 42.73 -10.73
N ILE A 663 -0.69 43.23 -11.94
CA ILE A 663 -1.34 42.79 -13.19
C ILE A 663 -0.85 41.38 -13.53
N LYS A 664 -1.70 40.38 -13.28
CA LYS A 664 -1.40 38.98 -13.60
C LYS A 664 -1.82 38.65 -15.03
N LEU A 665 -0.84 38.29 -15.84
CA LEU A 665 -1.04 37.77 -17.20
C LEU A 665 -0.67 36.29 -17.24
N PHE A 666 -1.44 35.51 -18.00
CA PHE A 666 -1.05 34.15 -18.34
C PHE A 666 0.10 34.21 -19.33
N HIS A 667 1.31 34.01 -18.82
CA HIS A 667 2.50 33.88 -19.63
C HIS A 667 2.43 32.63 -20.50
N ASN A 668 2.96 32.70 -21.72
CA ASN A 668 2.89 31.67 -22.76
C ASN A 668 1.50 31.40 -23.36
N GLU A 669 0.54 32.29 -23.08
CA GLU A 669 -0.74 32.34 -23.79
C GLU A 669 -0.79 33.53 -24.74
N THR A 670 -1.77 33.52 -25.65
CA THR A 670 -1.96 34.60 -26.63
C THR A 670 -2.49 35.88 -25.98
N PHE A 671 -2.24 37.02 -26.64
CA PHE A 671 -2.84 38.30 -26.28
C PHE A 671 -4.37 38.23 -26.29
N GLU A 672 -4.95 37.59 -27.30
CA GLU A 672 -6.38 37.29 -27.39
C GLU A 672 -6.92 36.54 -26.16
N PHE A 673 -6.24 35.46 -25.75
CA PHE A 673 -6.64 34.68 -24.58
C PHE A 673 -6.64 35.53 -23.32
N ASN A 674 -5.56 36.29 -23.12
CA ASN A 674 -5.44 37.17 -21.96
C ASN A 674 -6.49 38.28 -21.97
N LEU A 675 -6.93 38.79 -23.13
CA LEU A 675 -8.02 39.77 -23.24
C LEU A 675 -9.38 39.20 -22.82
N VAL A 676 -9.73 38.01 -23.32
CA VAL A 676 -11.08 37.43 -23.16
C VAL A 676 -11.25 36.60 -21.89
N TYR A 677 -10.16 36.33 -21.16
CA TYR A 677 -10.15 35.42 -20.01
C TYR A 677 -11.34 35.58 -19.02
N GLY A 678 -11.78 36.82 -18.76
CA GLY A 678 -12.90 37.11 -17.86
C GLY A 678 -14.29 36.63 -18.32
N LYS A 679 -14.49 36.33 -19.62
CA LYS A 679 -15.76 35.87 -20.21
C LYS A 679 -15.52 34.74 -21.23
N LEU A 680 -14.64 33.78 -20.91
CA LEU A 680 -14.36 32.63 -21.78
C LEU A 680 -15.65 31.86 -22.13
N GLY A 681 -15.92 31.70 -23.43
CA GLY A 681 -17.06 30.96 -23.97
C GLY A 681 -18.33 31.76 -24.23
N TYR A 682 -18.36 33.06 -23.92
CA TYR A 682 -19.53 33.93 -24.11
C TYR A 682 -19.33 35.04 -25.15
N LEU A 683 -18.11 35.28 -25.61
CA LEU A 683 -17.75 36.33 -26.56
C LEU A 683 -17.46 35.75 -27.94
N HIS A 684 -17.96 36.41 -28.99
CA HIS A 684 -17.60 36.10 -30.37
C HIS A 684 -16.36 36.87 -30.80
N TYR A 685 -15.69 36.41 -31.88
CA TYR A 685 -14.51 37.10 -32.43
C TYR A 685 -14.79 38.57 -32.78
N SER A 686 -16.02 38.91 -33.18
CA SER A 686 -16.47 40.28 -33.42
C SER A 686 -16.43 41.19 -32.18
N ASP A 687 -16.41 40.62 -30.98
CA ASP A 687 -16.36 41.39 -29.73
C ASP A 687 -14.91 41.71 -29.32
N LEU A 688 -13.92 40.99 -29.85
CA LEU A 688 -12.49 41.30 -29.64
C LEU A 688 -12.12 42.65 -30.21
N GLU A 689 -12.57 42.96 -31.43
CA GLU A 689 -12.29 44.24 -32.08
C GLU A 689 -12.94 45.40 -31.29
N LYS A 690 -14.14 45.18 -30.75
CA LYS A 690 -14.82 46.13 -29.88
C LYS A 690 -14.08 46.34 -28.56
N ILE A 691 -13.58 45.27 -27.93
CA ILE A 691 -12.77 45.35 -26.70
C ILE A 691 -11.50 46.17 -26.98
N VAL A 692 -10.81 45.89 -28.10
CA VAL A 692 -9.57 46.58 -28.47
C VAL A 692 -9.83 48.04 -28.82
N GLU A 693 -10.97 48.35 -29.44
CA GLU A 693 -11.41 49.72 -29.69
C GLU A 693 -11.77 50.47 -28.40
N PHE A 694 -12.54 49.83 -27.51
CA PHE A 694 -12.95 50.43 -26.24
C PHE A 694 -11.80 50.63 -25.26
N ALA A 695 -10.81 49.74 -25.28
CA ALA A 695 -9.62 49.82 -24.43
C ALA A 695 -8.45 50.60 -25.05
N ASP A 696 -8.64 51.27 -26.20
CA ASP A 696 -7.60 52.02 -26.93
C ASP A 696 -6.34 51.19 -27.28
N LEU A 697 -6.49 49.87 -27.43
CA LEU A 697 -5.38 48.94 -27.68
C LEU A 697 -4.99 48.83 -29.17
N LYS A 698 -5.68 49.53 -30.08
CA LYS A 698 -5.47 49.41 -31.55
C LYS A 698 -4.02 49.66 -31.98
N GLN A 699 -3.38 50.71 -31.45
CA GLN A 699 -1.99 51.05 -31.81
C GLN A 699 -0.99 50.02 -31.28
N LYS A 700 -1.23 49.50 -30.07
CA LYS A 700 -0.40 48.44 -29.49
C LYS A 700 -0.55 47.13 -30.26
N LEU A 701 -1.77 46.75 -30.61
CA LEU A 701 -2.03 45.57 -31.44
C LEU A 701 -1.33 45.68 -32.80
N ALA A 702 -1.34 46.87 -33.42
CA ALA A 702 -0.66 47.13 -34.67
C ALA A 702 0.88 47.08 -34.57
N SER A 703 1.44 47.30 -33.39
CA SER A 703 2.89 47.21 -33.14
C SER A 703 3.38 45.77 -32.88
N MET A 704 2.47 44.82 -32.68
CA MET A 704 2.80 43.42 -32.42
C MET A 704 2.97 42.64 -33.73
N GLU A 705 4.02 41.83 -33.85
CA GLU A 705 4.32 41.06 -35.06
C GLU A 705 3.20 40.09 -35.47
N ASP A 706 2.54 39.45 -34.50
CA ASP A 706 1.47 38.45 -34.71
C ASP A 706 0.06 38.95 -34.31
N GLY A 707 -0.09 40.25 -34.02
CA GLY A 707 -1.34 40.85 -33.56
C GLY A 707 -1.98 40.11 -32.37
N PHE A 708 -3.22 39.65 -32.53
CA PHE A 708 -3.95 38.90 -31.49
C PHE A 708 -3.28 37.58 -31.06
N LYS A 709 -2.49 36.97 -31.94
CA LYS A 709 -1.81 35.68 -31.68
C LYS A 709 -0.46 35.85 -31.00
N THR A 710 -0.01 37.08 -30.76
CA THR A 710 1.26 37.34 -30.07
C THR A 710 1.25 36.68 -28.70
N ILE A 711 2.29 35.89 -28.43
CA ILE A 711 2.46 35.15 -27.18
C ILE A 711 3.07 36.10 -26.14
N ILE A 712 2.44 36.19 -24.97
CA ILE A 712 2.90 37.08 -23.90
C ILE A 712 4.01 36.41 -23.08
N SER A 713 5.17 37.06 -22.96
CA SER A 713 6.26 36.59 -22.09
C SER A 713 6.25 37.26 -20.71
N LYS A 714 7.00 36.70 -19.76
CA LYS A 714 7.09 37.21 -18.38
C LYS A 714 7.76 38.58 -18.24
N LYS A 715 8.44 39.05 -19.29
CA LYS A 715 9.16 40.33 -19.31
C LYS A 715 8.36 41.46 -19.96
N ASP A 716 7.22 41.13 -20.55
CA ASP A 716 6.48 42.07 -21.37
C ASP A 716 5.37 42.73 -20.55
N ASN A 717 5.49 44.04 -20.34
CA ASN A 717 4.42 44.85 -19.77
C ASN A 717 3.57 45.43 -20.91
N PHE A 718 2.62 44.64 -21.40
CA PHE A 718 1.80 45.05 -22.56
C PHE A 718 0.66 46.00 -22.20
N PHE A 719 0.08 45.89 -21.00
CA PHE A 719 -1.08 46.67 -20.58
C PHE A 719 -0.68 47.85 -19.71
N THR A 720 -1.24 49.04 -20.00
CA THR A 720 -1.23 50.14 -19.03
C THR A 720 -2.37 49.96 -18.02
N GLN A 721 -2.30 50.69 -16.90
CA GLN A 721 -3.38 50.74 -15.91
C GLN A 721 -4.71 51.21 -16.54
N GLU A 722 -4.67 52.21 -17.43
CA GLU A 722 -5.86 52.70 -18.14
C GLU A 722 -6.46 51.65 -19.09
N ASP A 723 -5.60 50.91 -19.81
CA ASP A 723 -6.04 49.85 -20.73
C ASP A 723 -6.83 48.77 -19.97
N LEU A 724 -6.39 48.42 -18.77
CA LEU A 724 -7.03 47.39 -17.94
C LEU A 724 -8.36 47.87 -17.38
N ILE A 725 -8.44 49.11 -16.91
CA ILE A 725 -9.69 49.71 -16.42
C ILE A 725 -10.74 49.70 -17.54
N LYS A 726 -10.39 50.14 -18.75
CA LYS A 726 -11.32 50.13 -19.89
C LYS A 726 -11.73 48.73 -20.29
N ARG A 727 -10.78 47.80 -20.35
CA ARG A 727 -11.04 46.38 -20.67
C ARG A 727 -12.03 45.75 -19.69
N THR A 728 -11.84 45.98 -18.39
CA THR A 728 -12.67 45.38 -17.35
C THR A 728 -14.05 46.01 -17.26
N HIS A 729 -14.18 47.31 -17.51
CA HIS A 729 -15.48 47.94 -17.76
C HIS A 729 -16.23 47.20 -18.87
N PHE A 730 -15.60 47.00 -20.03
CA PHE A 730 -16.23 46.27 -21.14
C PHE A 730 -16.55 44.80 -20.78
N LEU A 731 -15.69 44.13 -20.03
CA LEU A 731 -15.92 42.74 -19.63
C LEU A 731 -17.05 42.62 -18.60
N VAL A 732 -17.32 43.63 -17.79
CA VAL A 732 -18.48 43.67 -16.89
C VAL A 732 -19.73 44.17 -17.64
N ASP A 733 -19.56 44.93 -18.73
CA ASP A 733 -20.65 45.54 -19.50
C ASP A 733 -21.66 44.52 -20.03
N ASN A 734 -22.80 44.54 -19.33
CA ASN A 734 -24.17 44.30 -19.74
C ASN A 734 -25.07 45.06 -18.72
N ASP A 735 -24.71 46.30 -18.38
CA ASP A 735 -25.40 47.21 -17.43
C ASP A 735 -25.60 46.70 -15.98
N MET A 736 -25.03 45.56 -15.61
CA MET A 736 -25.43 44.83 -14.40
C MET A 736 -24.19 44.32 -13.63
N GLY A 737 -23.41 45.19 -13.02
CA GLY A 737 -22.26 44.75 -12.22
C GLY A 737 -21.58 45.79 -11.34
N LEU A 738 -20.91 45.31 -10.29
CA LEU A 738 -20.02 46.13 -9.45
C LEU A 738 -18.59 46.05 -9.97
N ILE A 739 -17.89 47.18 -10.00
CA ILE A 739 -16.48 47.24 -10.40
C ILE A 739 -15.67 47.73 -9.21
N PHE A 740 -14.74 46.89 -8.76
CA PHE A 740 -13.76 47.22 -7.74
C PHE A 740 -12.42 47.54 -8.40
N ILE A 741 -11.88 48.72 -8.10
CA ILE A 741 -10.57 49.16 -8.56
C ILE A 741 -9.70 49.35 -7.33
N ARG A 742 -8.65 48.55 -7.24
CA ARG A 742 -7.59 48.69 -6.25
C ARG A 742 -6.49 49.56 -6.84
N ILE A 743 -6.29 50.73 -6.22
CA ILE A 743 -5.29 51.74 -6.60
C ILE A 743 -4.04 51.56 -5.75
#